data_AF-I2GN15-F1
#
_entry.id   AF-I2GN15-F1
#
_cell.length_a   1.000
_cell.length_b   1.000
_cell.length_c   1.000
_cell.angle_alpha   90.00
_cell.angle_beta   90.00
_cell.angle_gamma   90.00
#
_symmetry.space_group_name_H-M   'P 1'
#
loop_
_entity.id
_entity.type
_entity.pdbx_description
1 polymer ?
#
loop_
_entity_poly.entity_id
_entity_poly.type
_entity_poly.pdbx_seq_one_letter_code
_entity_poly.pdbx_strand_id
1 'polypeptide(L)'
;MNFHKLIASLLFFFVGIQLNIQAQIPLRNSRWQGTTLGGQPVQLAFRNDSVLVTSPNGGAVVQRLRYEQSGDTLLVLQAGASSCGTNDIGAYRLEWLRNSEQLVVRAISDPCPERNQLLSPGKPLTRLLFPQQAPRNWSYLDPVADSIAGISLYRAYDLLKGRPSQPVIVGVIDSGVDINHEDLRDVVWVNPKEIAGNDEDDDKNGYADDLNGWNFMGAKDGTTYENDHDEVTQIYVLWRDKYDKADPEKLNAREKKQYQTYQRAKKQFLARYQAARPKRLALGDTVRFWQVTEQLKQQLAGSSTTQKAIREAAVGTDSVALAVRDLLAETYDPRFGSFTAFADLVRQRFPLFRRAMLGGALTTNNPDYKPRQAVGDNPADPTERYYGSPRLNIGRSAELGMHGTHVAGIIGAKRDNGRGIDGVVDNVKIMMIGAVPSGGDERDKDVANGIRYAVENGARVINMSFGKRMSPFKEEVDAAIRLAEQRDVLIVHSAGNNGENYDSVPAYPSAVYEDGTVARNVLVVGNSTWRIGDGLPSRSSNYGKQTVDLFAPGTDILSTLPNDRYASLSGTSMAAPCVSGVAALLRSYFPELTAVQVKEILMNSTYKPDVTVRKPGSTERVPFNSLSRSGGLLNAYEAVRMAMQMKGKK
;
A
#
# COMPACT_ATOMS: atom_id res chain seq x y z
N MET A 1 8.33 -15.42 1.27
CA MET A 1 6.95 -14.89 1.20
C MET A 1 6.09 -15.67 2.18
N ASN A 2 5.50 -15.03 3.18
CA ASN A 2 4.89 -15.69 4.34
C ASN A 2 3.62 -16.49 3.97
N PHE A 3 3.74 -17.82 4.03
CA PHE A 3 2.72 -18.86 3.77
C PHE A 3 1.40 -18.66 4.57
N HIS A 4 1.45 -17.87 5.64
CA HIS A 4 0.30 -17.58 6.50
C HIS A 4 -0.75 -16.65 5.86
N LYS A 5 -0.39 -15.83 4.85
CA LYS A 5 -1.36 -14.95 4.16
C LYS A 5 -2.28 -15.71 3.19
N LEU A 6 -1.82 -16.81 2.61
CA LEU A 6 -2.61 -17.61 1.65
C LEU A 6 -3.74 -18.39 2.35
N ILE A 7 -3.52 -18.81 3.59
CA ILE A 7 -4.52 -19.51 4.42
C ILE A 7 -5.61 -18.55 4.91
N ALA A 8 -5.27 -17.28 5.17
CA ALA A 8 -6.23 -16.28 5.63
C ALA A 8 -7.28 -15.93 4.56
N SER A 9 -6.91 -15.92 3.27
CA SER A 9 -7.84 -15.63 2.17
C SER A 9 -8.84 -16.77 1.89
N LEU A 10 -8.57 -17.99 2.35
CA LEU A 10 -9.48 -19.14 2.21
C LEU A 10 -10.49 -19.27 3.36
N LEU A 11 -10.21 -18.66 4.52
CA LEU A 11 -11.11 -18.70 5.69
C LEU A 11 -12.15 -17.58 5.72
N PHE A 12 -11.98 -16.52 4.93
CA PHE A 12 -12.86 -15.33 4.97
C PHE A 12 -14.18 -15.46 4.19
N PHE A 13 -14.45 -16.62 3.59
CA PHE A 13 -15.63 -16.84 2.75
C PHE A 13 -16.83 -17.50 3.47
N PHE A 14 -16.72 -17.87 4.76
CA PHE A 14 -17.61 -18.90 5.33
C PHE A 14 -18.57 -18.54 6.47
N VAL A 15 -18.59 -17.34 7.04
CA VAL A 15 -19.57 -17.07 8.12
C VAL A 15 -20.07 -15.63 8.11
N GLY A 16 -21.32 -15.46 7.68
CA GLY A 16 -22.12 -14.26 7.94
C GLY A 16 -23.33 -14.64 8.78
N ILE A 17 -23.47 -14.04 9.97
CA ILE A 17 -24.75 -13.91 10.69
C ILE A 17 -24.73 -12.59 11.45
N GLN A 18 -25.71 -11.74 11.15
CA GLN A 18 -26.14 -10.61 11.98
C GLN A 18 -26.95 -11.11 13.17
N LEU A 19 -26.71 -10.57 14.37
CA LEU A 19 -27.73 -10.50 15.42
C LEU A 19 -27.64 -9.14 16.14
N ASN A 20 -28.72 -8.37 16.03
CA ASN A 20 -29.00 -7.19 16.84
C ASN A 20 -29.45 -7.64 18.23
N ILE A 21 -28.63 -7.38 19.24
CA ILE A 21 -29.02 -7.25 20.64
C ILE A 21 -28.24 -6.03 21.10
N GLN A 22 -28.92 -5.01 21.64
CA GLN A 22 -28.23 -3.86 22.23
C GLN A 22 -27.46 -4.38 23.44
N ALA A 23 -26.20 -4.76 23.19
CA ALA A 23 -25.37 -5.52 24.10
C ALA A 23 -25.10 -4.71 25.37
N GLN A 24 -25.16 -5.36 26.53
CA GLN A 24 -24.65 -4.80 27.77
C GLN A 24 -23.14 -4.60 27.61
N ILE A 25 -22.66 -3.35 27.69
CA ILE A 25 -21.27 -3.05 27.34
C ILE A 25 -20.37 -3.21 28.55
N PRO A 26 -19.36 -4.10 28.47
CA PRO A 26 -18.41 -4.25 29.55
C PRO A 26 -17.47 -3.02 29.59
N LEU A 27 -17.23 -2.50 30.79
CA LEU A 27 -16.17 -1.53 31.07
C LEU A 27 -14.79 -2.17 30.94
N ARG A 28 -14.66 -3.49 31.06
CA ARG A 28 -13.38 -4.18 30.93
C ARG A 28 -12.69 -3.82 29.60
N ASN A 29 -11.40 -3.48 29.67
CA ASN A 29 -10.56 -3.07 28.54
C ASN A 29 -10.99 -1.76 27.87
N SER A 30 -11.59 -0.84 28.63
CA SER A 30 -11.94 0.51 28.16
C SER A 30 -11.10 1.60 28.84
N ARG A 31 -11.04 2.76 28.19
CA ARG A 31 -10.42 3.97 28.73
C ARG A 31 -11.41 5.13 28.64
N TRP A 32 -11.38 6.00 29.64
CA TRP A 32 -12.31 7.12 29.77
C TRP A 32 -11.59 8.38 30.23
N GLN A 33 -12.09 9.53 29.78
CA GLN A 33 -11.65 10.85 30.21
C GLN A 33 -12.85 11.72 30.60
N GLY A 34 -12.58 12.90 31.15
CA GLY A 34 -13.62 13.85 31.60
C GLY A 34 -13.83 13.85 33.11
N THR A 35 -12.84 13.39 33.87
CA THR A 35 -12.83 13.43 35.34
C THR A 35 -11.52 13.98 35.89
N THR A 36 -11.50 14.29 37.19
CA THR A 36 -10.35 14.84 37.90
C THR A 36 -10.08 14.10 39.20
N LEU A 37 -8.83 14.15 39.67
CA LEU A 37 -8.42 13.70 41.00
C LEU A 37 -7.63 14.84 41.65
N GLY A 38 -8.05 15.32 42.82
CA GLY A 38 -7.43 16.48 43.47
C GLY A 38 -7.43 17.75 42.59
N GLY A 39 -8.43 17.90 41.72
CA GLY A 39 -8.53 19.01 40.76
C GLY A 39 -7.71 18.87 39.48
N GLN A 40 -6.85 17.86 39.36
CA GLN A 40 -6.06 17.60 38.15
C GLN A 40 -6.82 16.66 37.19
N PRO A 41 -6.83 16.90 35.88
CA PRO A 41 -7.41 15.98 34.91
C PRO A 41 -6.74 14.60 34.98
N VAL A 42 -7.54 13.54 34.91
CA VAL A 42 -7.06 12.15 34.91
C VAL A 42 -7.84 11.31 33.90
N GLN A 43 -7.27 10.15 33.56
CA GLN A 43 -7.94 9.12 32.77
C GLN A 43 -8.23 7.89 33.63
N LEU A 44 -9.33 7.21 33.34
CA LEU A 44 -9.72 5.94 33.95
C LEU A 44 -9.51 4.82 32.94
N ALA A 45 -8.67 3.84 33.27
CA ALA A 45 -8.45 2.65 32.45
C ALA A 45 -8.92 1.39 33.20
N PHE A 46 -10.02 0.79 32.74
CA PHE A 46 -10.58 -0.43 33.29
C PHE A 46 -9.88 -1.65 32.67
N ARG A 47 -9.21 -2.46 33.49
CA ARG A 47 -8.45 -3.65 33.06
C ARG A 47 -8.70 -4.80 34.02
N ASN A 48 -9.09 -5.97 33.50
CA ASN A 48 -9.44 -7.12 34.32
C ASN A 48 -10.44 -6.73 35.41
N ASP A 49 -10.05 -6.84 36.68
CA ASP A 49 -10.78 -6.50 37.91
C ASP A 49 -10.33 -5.15 38.51
N SER A 50 -9.55 -4.35 37.80
CA SER A 50 -8.91 -3.13 38.30
C SER A 50 -9.27 -1.89 37.47
N VAL A 51 -9.39 -0.74 38.13
CA VAL A 51 -9.43 0.59 37.50
C VAL A 51 -8.10 1.28 37.78
N LEU A 52 -7.37 1.64 36.73
CA LEU A 52 -6.14 2.42 36.84
C LEU A 52 -6.47 3.88 36.59
N VAL A 53 -6.16 4.74 37.55
CA VAL A 53 -6.21 6.18 37.37
C VAL A 53 -4.84 6.64 36.89
N THR A 54 -4.78 7.28 35.74
CA THR A 54 -3.52 7.74 35.14
C THR A 54 -3.54 9.22 34.87
N SER A 55 -2.36 9.83 34.77
CA SER A 55 -2.22 11.19 34.24
C SER A 55 -2.82 11.32 32.82
N PRO A 56 -3.15 12.53 32.34
CA PRO A 56 -3.77 12.75 31.02
C PRO A 56 -2.98 12.19 29.84
N ASN A 57 -1.68 12.00 30.00
CA ASN A 57 -0.80 11.46 28.96
C ASN A 57 -0.64 9.92 29.06
N GLY A 58 -1.34 9.26 29.98
CA GLY A 58 -1.39 7.80 30.12
C GLY A 58 -0.13 7.12 30.67
N GLY A 59 0.84 7.89 31.19
CA GLY A 59 2.18 7.40 31.54
C GLY A 59 2.35 6.89 32.98
N ALA A 60 1.83 7.60 33.98
CA ALA A 60 1.98 7.24 35.39
C ALA A 60 0.64 6.84 36.01
N VAL A 61 0.60 5.69 36.70
CA VAL A 61 -0.56 5.27 37.51
C VAL A 61 -0.49 6.02 38.83
N VAL A 62 -1.46 6.88 39.09
CA VAL A 62 -1.54 7.71 40.30
C VAL A 62 -2.41 7.07 41.39
N GLN A 63 -3.34 6.20 41.01
CA GLN A 63 -4.20 5.47 41.93
C GLN A 63 -4.70 4.17 41.27
N ARG A 64 -4.97 3.15 42.09
CA ARG A 64 -5.55 1.86 41.65
C ARG A 64 -6.79 1.55 42.48
N LEU A 65 -7.85 1.11 41.80
CA LEU A 65 -9.09 0.62 42.40
C LEU A 65 -9.34 -0.80 41.88
N ARG A 66 -10.17 -1.57 42.58
CA ARG A 66 -10.77 -2.81 42.10
C ARG A 66 -12.22 -2.56 41.72
N TYR A 67 -12.72 -3.24 40.69
CA TYR A 67 -14.12 -3.14 40.30
C TYR A 67 -14.70 -4.50 39.90
N GLU A 68 -16.01 -4.60 40.05
CA GLU A 68 -16.84 -5.66 39.50
C GLU A 68 -18.04 -5.02 38.81
N GLN A 69 -18.35 -5.45 37.60
CA GLN A 69 -19.51 -4.98 36.85
C GLN A 69 -20.51 -6.13 36.67
N SER A 70 -21.77 -5.88 37.03
CA SER A 70 -22.90 -6.76 36.73
C SER A 70 -23.98 -5.94 36.04
N GLY A 71 -24.21 -6.18 34.76
CA GLY A 71 -25.14 -5.40 33.93
C GLY A 71 -24.77 -3.90 33.89
N ASP A 72 -25.70 -3.05 34.31
CA ASP A 72 -25.55 -1.59 34.44
C ASP A 72 -25.05 -1.17 35.84
N THR A 73 -24.68 -2.12 36.70
CA THR A 73 -24.20 -1.83 38.06
C THR A 73 -22.70 -2.05 38.14
N LEU A 74 -22.00 -1.08 38.74
CA LEU A 74 -20.57 -1.09 38.97
C LEU A 74 -20.29 -1.01 40.48
N LEU A 75 -19.62 -2.02 41.01
CA LEU A 75 -19.09 -2.03 42.37
C LEU A 75 -17.61 -1.70 42.33
N VAL A 76 -17.15 -0.81 43.21
CA VAL A 76 -15.74 -0.37 43.26
C VAL A 76 -15.22 -0.39 44.68
N LEU A 77 -14.04 -0.99 44.87
CA LEU A 77 -13.30 -1.02 46.13
C LEU A 77 -11.94 -0.33 45.93
N GLN A 78 -11.48 0.41 46.94
CA GLN A 78 -10.15 1.02 46.89
C GLN A 78 -9.05 -0.04 47.11
N ALA A 79 -7.97 0.03 46.32
CA ALA A 79 -6.79 -0.80 46.53
C ALA A 79 -5.63 0.07 47.06
N GLY A 80 -5.25 -0.11 48.33
CA GLY A 80 -4.15 0.61 48.98
C GLY A 80 -4.59 1.71 49.95
N ALA A 81 -3.64 2.45 50.51
CA ALA A 81 -3.89 3.51 51.49
C ALA A 81 -4.61 4.71 50.85
N SER A 82 -5.68 5.18 51.48
CA SER A 82 -6.40 6.40 51.10
C SER A 82 -7.06 7.06 52.31
N SER A 83 -7.59 8.26 52.10
CA SER A 83 -8.43 9.01 53.04
C SER A 83 -9.82 8.37 53.26
N CYS A 84 -10.19 7.37 52.46
CA CYS A 84 -11.43 6.61 52.57
C CYS A 84 -11.13 5.19 53.12
N GLY A 85 -12.06 4.60 53.89
CA GLY A 85 -11.85 3.29 54.49
C GLY A 85 -11.53 2.20 53.46
N THR A 86 -10.54 1.34 53.75
CA THR A 86 -10.09 0.27 52.84
C THR A 86 -11.12 -0.84 52.61
N ASN A 87 -12.23 -0.84 53.37
CA ASN A 87 -13.31 -1.82 53.30
C ASN A 87 -14.62 -1.26 52.70
N ASP A 88 -14.66 0.01 52.32
CA ASP A 88 -15.89 0.65 51.84
C ASP A 88 -16.12 0.41 50.34
N ILE A 89 -17.19 -0.30 50.01
CA ILE A 89 -17.62 -0.58 48.64
C ILE A 89 -18.52 0.55 48.13
N GLY A 90 -18.14 1.12 46.99
CA GLY A 90 -18.96 2.05 46.23
C GLY A 90 -19.83 1.33 45.22
N ALA A 91 -21.12 1.64 45.17
CA ALA A 91 -22.07 1.13 44.19
C ALA A 91 -22.53 2.26 43.26
N TYR A 92 -22.47 2.00 41.95
CA TYR A 92 -22.76 2.95 40.90
C TYR A 92 -23.66 2.35 39.82
N ARG A 93 -24.51 3.19 39.22
CA ARG A 93 -25.28 2.87 38.01
C ARG A 93 -24.58 3.44 36.78
N LEU A 94 -24.52 2.65 35.71
CA LEU A 94 -23.91 2.97 34.42
C LEU A 94 -24.99 3.31 33.40
N GLU A 95 -24.97 4.53 32.89
CA GLU A 95 -25.85 5.01 31.83
C GLU A 95 -25.01 5.30 30.58
N TRP A 96 -25.23 4.51 29.52
CA TRP A 96 -24.50 4.64 28.26
C TRP A 96 -25.20 5.62 27.33
N LEU A 97 -24.47 6.61 26.82
CA LEU A 97 -24.96 7.63 25.91
C LEU A 97 -24.19 7.60 24.59
N ARG A 98 -24.76 8.19 23.53
CA ARG A 98 -24.14 8.35 22.20
C ARG A 98 -23.47 7.07 21.70
N ASN A 99 -24.23 5.98 21.55
CA ASN A 99 -23.70 4.69 21.12
C ASN A 99 -22.51 4.18 21.95
N SER A 100 -22.45 4.52 23.25
CA SER A 100 -21.45 4.04 24.20
C SER A 100 -20.06 4.67 24.06
N GLU A 101 -20.04 5.82 23.39
CA GLU A 101 -18.92 6.75 23.39
C GLU A 101 -18.93 7.65 24.62
N GLN A 102 -20.07 7.76 25.30
CA GLN A 102 -20.21 8.49 26.55
C GLN A 102 -20.80 7.59 27.64
N LEU A 103 -20.32 7.79 28.87
CA LEU A 103 -20.75 7.05 30.05
C LEU A 103 -21.06 8.03 31.17
N VAL A 104 -22.30 8.03 31.64
CA VAL A 104 -22.67 8.66 32.90
C VAL A 104 -22.64 7.59 33.97
N VAL A 105 -21.84 7.81 35.01
CA VAL A 105 -21.79 6.95 36.19
C VAL A 105 -22.49 7.70 37.31
N ARG A 106 -23.56 7.15 37.87
CA ARG A 106 -24.31 7.75 38.98
C ARG A 106 -24.04 6.98 40.25
N ALA A 107 -23.64 7.67 41.32
CA ALA A 107 -23.55 7.06 42.63
C ALA A 107 -24.93 6.55 43.08
N ILE A 108 -25.01 5.27 43.44
CA ILE A 108 -26.16 4.67 44.14
C ILE A 108 -25.91 4.80 45.64
N SER A 109 -24.76 4.32 46.10
CA SER A 109 -24.32 4.37 47.49
C SER A 109 -22.81 4.28 47.54
N ASP A 110 -22.14 5.34 47.99
CA ASP A 110 -20.70 5.33 48.17
C ASP A 110 -20.30 6.34 49.27
N PRO A 111 -19.73 5.88 50.40
CA PRO A 111 -19.35 6.75 51.51
C PRO A 111 -18.06 7.54 51.25
N CYS A 112 -17.34 7.32 50.13
CA CYS A 112 -16.07 7.97 49.81
C CYS A 112 -16.27 9.18 48.86
N PRO A 113 -16.09 10.43 49.34
CA PRO A 113 -16.28 11.63 48.53
C PRO A 113 -15.31 11.73 47.35
N GLU A 114 -14.04 11.34 47.56
CA GLU A 114 -13.02 11.38 46.50
C GLU A 114 -13.34 10.42 45.36
N ARG A 115 -13.84 9.22 45.68
CA ARG A 115 -14.24 8.22 44.67
C ARG A 115 -15.49 8.67 43.92
N ASN A 116 -16.44 9.32 44.61
CA ASN A 116 -17.58 9.95 43.96
C ASN A 116 -17.18 11.08 43.00
N GLN A 117 -16.25 11.94 43.40
CA GLN A 117 -15.73 12.98 42.52
C GLN A 117 -15.04 12.38 41.28
N LEU A 118 -14.28 11.29 41.47
CA LEU A 118 -13.55 10.61 40.41
C LEU A 118 -14.46 9.85 39.44
N LEU A 119 -15.42 9.07 39.94
CA LEU A 119 -16.23 8.16 39.13
C LEU A 119 -17.54 8.79 38.67
N SER A 120 -18.15 9.67 39.46
CA SER A 120 -19.45 10.31 39.20
C SER A 120 -19.33 11.84 39.11
N PRO A 121 -18.54 12.41 38.18
CA PRO A 121 -18.19 13.83 38.14
C PRO A 121 -19.35 14.77 37.72
N GLY A 122 -20.58 14.27 37.61
CA GLY A 122 -21.76 15.04 37.19
C GLY A 122 -21.81 15.39 35.69
N LYS A 123 -20.76 15.10 34.91
CA LYS A 123 -20.71 15.18 33.44
C LYS A 123 -20.43 13.80 32.85
N PRO A 124 -20.87 13.49 31.61
CA PRO A 124 -20.55 12.24 30.96
C PRO A 124 -19.04 12.09 30.77
N LEU A 125 -18.50 10.92 31.14
CA LEU A 125 -17.16 10.50 30.76
C LEU A 125 -17.16 10.20 29.26
N THR A 126 -16.11 10.61 28.56
CA THR A 126 -15.94 10.32 27.14
C THR A 126 -15.00 9.14 26.97
N ARG A 127 -15.41 8.14 26.20
CA ARG A 127 -14.61 6.97 25.89
C ARG A 127 -13.43 7.38 25.04
N LEU A 128 -12.23 7.05 25.49
CA LEU A 128 -11.03 7.10 24.67
C LEU A 128 -11.04 5.87 23.78
N LEU A 129 -11.54 6.03 22.56
CA LEU A 129 -11.48 5.01 21.52
C LEU A 129 -10.07 5.02 20.93
N PHE A 130 -9.37 3.88 20.98
CA PHE A 130 -8.47 3.53 19.90
C PHE A 130 -9.37 2.85 18.87
N PRO A 131 -9.63 3.43 17.69
CA PRO A 131 -10.32 2.71 16.63
C PRO A 131 -9.64 1.34 16.43
N GLN A 132 -10.40 0.23 16.49
CA GLN A 132 -9.83 -1.07 16.10
C GLN A 132 -9.58 -1.11 14.58
N GLN A 133 -10.20 -0.20 13.84
CA GLN A 133 -10.13 -0.03 12.39
C GLN A 133 -10.09 1.46 12.06
N ALA A 134 -9.40 1.83 10.99
CA ALA A 134 -9.32 3.22 10.56
C ALA A 134 -10.72 3.75 10.16
N PRO A 135 -11.14 4.96 10.58
CA PRO A 135 -12.32 5.62 10.00
C PRO A 135 -12.20 5.69 8.47
N ARG A 136 -13.29 5.53 7.71
CA ARG A 136 -13.22 5.45 6.24
C ARG A 136 -12.51 6.65 5.59
N ASN A 137 -12.71 7.84 6.15
CA ASN A 137 -12.15 9.12 5.68
C ASN A 137 -10.95 9.60 6.51
N TRP A 138 -10.31 8.72 7.29
CA TRP A 138 -9.28 9.12 8.26
C TRP A 138 -8.13 9.93 7.63
N SER A 139 -7.80 9.62 6.36
CA SER A 139 -6.74 10.29 5.61
C SER A 139 -7.00 11.79 5.45
N TYR A 140 -8.25 12.23 5.55
CA TYR A 140 -8.67 13.63 5.36
C TYR A 140 -8.73 14.42 6.67
N LEU A 141 -8.69 13.73 7.80
CA LEU A 141 -8.79 14.32 9.14
C LEU A 141 -7.53 15.09 9.53
N ASP A 142 -7.66 15.91 10.58
CA ASP A 142 -6.61 16.77 11.08
C ASP A 142 -5.80 16.09 12.20
N PRO A 143 -4.45 16.09 12.11
CA PRO A 143 -3.60 15.45 13.10
C PRO A 143 -3.60 16.09 14.48
N VAL A 144 -4.06 17.33 14.61
CA VAL A 144 -4.17 18.02 15.90
C VAL A 144 -5.59 17.96 16.43
N ALA A 145 -6.58 18.38 15.63
CA ALA A 145 -7.97 18.49 16.06
C ALA A 145 -8.62 17.12 16.27
N ASP A 146 -8.32 16.15 15.40
CA ASP A 146 -8.92 14.81 15.44
C ASP A 146 -8.01 13.77 16.10
N SER A 147 -6.76 14.14 16.43
CA SER A 147 -5.73 13.21 16.92
C SER A 147 -5.51 11.99 16.01
N ILE A 148 -5.72 12.17 14.70
CA ILE A 148 -5.57 11.15 13.66
C ILE A 148 -4.58 11.65 12.63
N ALA A 149 -3.61 10.82 12.25
CA ALA A 149 -2.49 11.17 11.38
C ALA A 149 -2.86 11.40 9.88
N GLY A 150 -3.98 12.08 9.60
CA GLY A 150 -4.43 12.51 8.29
C GLY A 150 -3.77 13.83 7.82
N ILE A 151 -4.27 14.36 6.70
CA ILE A 151 -3.65 15.49 5.97
C ILE A 151 -4.34 16.84 6.18
N SER A 152 -5.33 16.95 7.07
CA SER A 152 -6.14 18.17 7.25
C SER A 152 -6.85 18.64 5.97
N LEU A 153 -7.35 17.72 5.14
CA LEU A 153 -7.91 18.05 3.82
C LEU A 153 -9.16 18.92 3.90
N TYR A 154 -10.08 18.62 4.82
CA TYR A 154 -11.32 19.40 4.95
C TYR A 154 -11.04 20.88 5.28
N ARG A 155 -10.08 21.12 6.17
CA ARG A 155 -9.65 22.48 6.52
C ARG A 155 -8.96 23.18 5.34
N ALA A 156 -8.22 22.43 4.51
CA ALA A 156 -7.64 22.98 3.29
C ALA A 156 -8.74 23.50 2.35
N TYR A 157 -9.81 22.72 2.16
CA TYR A 157 -10.97 23.15 1.37
C TYR A 157 -11.72 24.34 2.00
N ASP A 158 -11.80 24.43 3.33
CA ASP A 158 -12.35 25.62 4.00
C ASP A 158 -11.59 26.91 3.63
N LEU A 159 -10.26 26.86 3.49
CA LEU A 159 -9.45 28.00 3.03
C LEU A 159 -9.66 28.35 1.54
N LEU A 160 -10.02 27.36 0.73
CA LEU A 160 -10.19 27.49 -0.71
C LEU A 160 -11.61 27.90 -1.12
N LYS A 161 -12.56 27.99 -0.17
CA LYS A 161 -13.95 28.40 -0.45
C LYS A 161 -14.00 29.72 -1.20
N GLY A 162 -14.71 29.72 -2.33
CA GLY A 162 -14.88 30.88 -3.19
C GLY A 162 -13.67 31.23 -4.08
N ARG A 163 -12.56 30.49 -3.97
CA ARG A 163 -11.42 30.66 -4.89
C ARG A 163 -11.68 29.87 -6.18
N PRO A 164 -11.45 30.45 -7.36
CA PRO A 164 -11.52 29.70 -8.62
C PRO A 164 -10.38 28.68 -8.70
N SER A 165 -10.65 27.56 -9.36
CA SER A 165 -9.67 26.51 -9.66
C SER A 165 -9.72 26.14 -11.15
N GLN A 166 -8.63 25.57 -11.67
CA GLN A 166 -8.55 25.09 -13.05
C GLN A 166 -8.23 23.58 -13.10
N PRO A 167 -8.72 22.84 -14.12
CA PRO A 167 -8.41 21.42 -14.24
C PRO A 167 -6.90 21.15 -14.35
N VAL A 168 -6.41 20.22 -13.55
CA VAL A 168 -5.01 19.76 -13.59
C VAL A 168 -4.95 18.33 -14.14
N ILE A 169 -4.12 18.10 -15.14
CA ILE A 169 -3.88 16.75 -15.66
C ILE A 169 -2.88 16.04 -14.76
N VAL A 170 -3.26 14.85 -14.26
CA VAL A 170 -2.40 13.96 -13.48
C VAL A 170 -2.20 12.66 -14.25
N GLY A 171 -0.95 12.38 -14.63
CA GLY A 171 -0.57 11.11 -15.26
C GLY A 171 -0.42 10.02 -14.20
N VAL A 172 -1.17 8.92 -14.33
CA VAL A 172 -1.05 7.74 -13.47
C VAL A 172 -0.32 6.65 -14.26
N ILE A 173 0.99 6.51 -13.99
CA ILE A 173 1.80 5.44 -14.57
C ILE A 173 1.69 4.22 -13.65
N ASP A 174 0.95 3.21 -14.11
CA ASP A 174 0.60 2.03 -13.30
C ASP A 174 0.25 0.83 -14.20
N SER A 175 -0.45 -0.15 -13.64
CA SER A 175 -1.01 -1.33 -14.29
C SER A 175 -2.26 -1.07 -15.13
N GLY A 176 -2.73 0.18 -15.15
CA GLY A 176 -3.94 0.61 -15.83
C GLY A 176 -5.02 1.13 -14.88
N VAL A 177 -6.01 1.84 -15.42
CA VAL A 177 -7.12 2.46 -14.68
C VAL A 177 -8.43 2.04 -15.33
N ASP A 178 -9.41 1.60 -14.54
CA ASP A 178 -10.78 1.40 -15.00
C ASP A 178 -11.43 2.76 -15.23
N ILE A 179 -11.26 3.28 -16.45
CA ILE A 179 -11.77 4.59 -16.87
C ILE A 179 -13.30 4.68 -16.90
N ASN A 180 -14.00 3.55 -16.84
CA ASN A 180 -15.46 3.49 -16.85
C ASN A 180 -16.07 3.46 -15.44
N HIS A 181 -15.24 3.31 -14.40
CA HIS A 181 -15.68 3.27 -13.01
C HIS A 181 -16.55 4.48 -12.65
N GLU A 182 -17.63 4.26 -11.92
CA GLU A 182 -18.65 5.29 -11.66
C GLU A 182 -18.13 6.56 -10.97
N ASP A 183 -17.15 6.41 -10.08
CA ASP A 183 -16.46 7.54 -9.43
C ASP A 183 -15.33 8.17 -10.26
N LEU A 184 -14.90 7.56 -11.36
CA LEU A 184 -13.75 8.04 -12.14
C LEU A 184 -14.13 8.61 -13.50
N ARG A 185 -15.16 8.08 -14.17
CA ARG A 185 -15.49 8.41 -15.56
C ARG A 185 -15.61 9.91 -15.88
N ASP A 186 -16.03 10.73 -14.91
CA ASP A 186 -16.20 12.18 -15.09
C ASP A 186 -14.89 12.98 -14.91
N VAL A 187 -13.87 12.34 -14.34
CA VAL A 187 -12.54 12.92 -14.09
C VAL A 187 -11.45 12.29 -14.96
N VAL A 188 -11.77 11.36 -15.86
CA VAL A 188 -10.79 10.85 -16.82
C VAL A 188 -10.39 11.97 -17.80
N TRP A 189 -9.11 12.04 -18.13
CA TRP A 189 -8.59 12.93 -19.16
C TRP A 189 -9.06 12.48 -20.54
N VAL A 190 -9.47 13.42 -21.37
CA VAL A 190 -9.82 13.20 -22.77
C VAL A 190 -8.83 14.02 -23.59
N ASN A 191 -8.09 13.39 -24.50
CA ASN A 191 -7.21 14.08 -25.44
C ASN A 191 -8.10 14.93 -26.37
N PRO A 192 -8.08 16.27 -26.26
CA PRO A 192 -8.96 17.12 -27.08
C PRO A 192 -8.54 17.17 -28.54
N LYS A 193 -7.41 16.55 -28.91
CA LYS A 193 -6.86 16.54 -30.26
C LYS A 193 -7.14 15.24 -31.02
N GLU A 194 -7.73 14.24 -30.38
CA GLU A 194 -8.07 12.94 -30.97
C GLU A 194 -9.56 12.83 -31.31
N ILE A 195 -9.87 12.12 -32.40
CA ILE A 195 -11.21 11.73 -32.78
C ILE A 195 -11.41 10.26 -32.39
N ALA A 196 -12.27 10.03 -31.40
CA ALA A 196 -12.47 8.69 -30.85
C ALA A 196 -12.87 7.64 -31.91
N GLY A 197 -12.05 6.60 -32.05
CA GLY A 197 -12.37 5.36 -32.74
C GLY A 197 -12.23 5.41 -34.26
N ASN A 198 -11.39 6.32 -34.80
CA ASN A 198 -11.03 6.35 -36.21
C ASN A 198 -9.77 5.52 -36.54
N ASP A 199 -9.08 4.96 -35.53
CA ASP A 199 -7.80 4.25 -35.62
C ASP A 199 -6.67 5.12 -36.27
N GLU A 200 -6.77 6.45 -36.20
CA GLU A 200 -5.77 7.41 -36.71
C GLU A 200 -5.05 8.16 -35.56
N ASP A 201 -3.88 8.74 -35.87
CA ASP A 201 -3.12 9.63 -34.97
C ASP A 201 -3.39 11.08 -35.41
N ASP A 202 -4.50 11.63 -34.92
CA ASP A 202 -5.01 12.93 -35.35
C ASP A 202 -4.09 14.08 -34.91
N ASP A 203 -3.48 13.95 -33.73
CA ASP A 203 -2.61 14.96 -33.15
C ASP A 203 -1.13 14.83 -33.55
N LYS A 204 -0.79 13.72 -34.25
CA LYS A 204 0.53 13.39 -34.79
C LYS A 204 1.60 13.25 -33.71
N ASN A 205 1.22 12.81 -32.51
CA ASN A 205 2.12 12.56 -31.40
C ASN A 205 2.79 11.17 -31.46
N GLY A 206 2.39 10.32 -32.41
CA GLY A 206 2.87 8.96 -32.62
C GLY A 206 2.03 7.87 -31.94
N TYR A 207 0.88 8.21 -31.36
CA TYR A 207 0.01 7.33 -30.60
C TYR A 207 -1.44 7.43 -31.10
N ALA A 208 -1.78 6.62 -32.10
CA ALA A 208 -3.12 6.61 -32.68
C ALA A 208 -4.22 6.29 -31.66
N ASP A 209 -5.30 7.08 -31.66
CA ASP A 209 -6.50 6.88 -30.86
C ASP A 209 -6.27 6.95 -29.34
N ASP A 210 -5.27 7.70 -28.88
CA ASP A 210 -4.85 7.80 -27.46
C ASP A 210 -5.78 8.64 -26.56
N LEU A 211 -7.09 8.50 -26.76
CA LEU A 211 -8.15 9.34 -26.20
C LEU A 211 -8.09 9.55 -24.68
N ASN A 212 -7.73 8.52 -23.90
CA ASN A 212 -7.70 8.60 -22.43
C ASN A 212 -6.30 8.34 -21.83
N GLY A 213 -5.29 8.28 -22.68
CA GLY A 213 -3.94 7.87 -22.35
C GLY A 213 -3.47 6.67 -23.16
N TRP A 214 -2.41 6.00 -22.69
CA TRP A 214 -1.71 5.00 -23.49
C TRP A 214 -1.27 3.77 -22.69
N ASN A 215 -1.33 2.59 -23.30
CA ASN A 215 -0.93 1.31 -22.70
C ASN A 215 0.31 0.72 -23.40
N PHE A 216 1.49 0.90 -22.80
CA PHE A 216 2.76 0.35 -23.27
C PHE A 216 2.87 -1.18 -23.09
N MET A 217 1.96 -1.79 -22.35
CA MET A 217 1.84 -3.25 -22.21
C MET A 217 0.82 -3.85 -23.19
N GLY A 218 0.18 -3.02 -24.00
CA GLY A 218 -0.87 -3.41 -24.94
C GLY A 218 -0.28 -3.93 -26.25
N ALA A 219 -0.86 -5.01 -26.76
CA ALA A 219 -0.68 -5.47 -28.13
C ALA A 219 -1.59 -4.68 -29.07
N LYS A 220 -1.26 -4.69 -30.37
CA LYS A 220 -2.05 -4.02 -31.42
C LYS A 220 -3.49 -4.57 -31.54
N ASP A 221 -3.72 -5.82 -31.16
CA ASP A 221 -5.06 -6.42 -31.11
C ASP A 221 -5.89 -5.98 -29.88
N GLY A 222 -5.32 -5.14 -29.02
CA GLY A 222 -5.92 -4.63 -27.78
C GLY A 222 -5.70 -5.52 -26.56
N THR A 223 -5.04 -6.68 -26.69
CA THR A 223 -4.71 -7.52 -25.53
C THR A 223 -3.70 -6.82 -24.64
N THR A 224 -3.93 -6.81 -23.33
CA THR A 224 -2.97 -6.27 -22.36
C THR A 224 -2.26 -7.41 -21.64
N TYR A 225 -0.93 -7.39 -21.62
CA TYR A 225 -0.15 -8.41 -20.93
C TYR A 225 -0.11 -8.16 -19.42
N GLU A 226 -0.58 -9.14 -18.66
CA GLU A 226 -0.62 -9.05 -17.20
C GLU A 226 0.72 -9.38 -16.53
N ASN A 227 1.56 -10.20 -17.18
CA ASN A 227 2.80 -10.68 -16.61
C ASN A 227 3.98 -10.35 -17.53
N ASP A 228 5.07 -9.84 -16.94
CA ASP A 228 6.39 -9.72 -17.54
C ASP A 228 7.43 -10.42 -16.63
N HIS A 229 8.69 -10.42 -17.05
CA HIS A 229 9.81 -10.86 -16.21
C HIS A 229 10.02 -9.93 -15.01
N ASP A 230 10.51 -10.46 -13.90
CA ASP A 230 11.08 -9.63 -12.83
C ASP A 230 12.37 -8.94 -13.33
N GLU A 231 12.79 -7.84 -12.70
CA GLU A 231 13.89 -7.01 -13.19
C GLU A 231 15.20 -7.80 -13.31
N VAL A 232 15.42 -8.75 -12.40
CA VAL A 232 16.55 -9.69 -12.42
C VAL A 232 16.53 -10.59 -13.66
N THR A 233 15.38 -11.18 -13.98
CA THR A 233 15.20 -12.07 -15.13
C THR A 233 15.25 -11.28 -16.44
N GLN A 234 14.69 -10.07 -16.47
CA GLN A 234 14.83 -9.16 -17.62
C GLN A 234 16.31 -8.94 -17.97
N ILE A 235 17.12 -8.55 -16.99
CA ILE A 235 18.56 -8.30 -17.20
C ILE A 235 19.28 -9.56 -17.67
N TYR A 236 18.97 -10.71 -17.06
CA TYR A 236 19.59 -11.98 -17.45
C TYR A 236 19.26 -12.33 -18.91
N VAL A 237 17.99 -12.30 -19.30
CA VAL A 237 17.56 -12.63 -20.68
C VAL A 237 18.13 -11.65 -21.70
N LEU A 238 18.11 -10.35 -21.40
CA LEU A 238 18.59 -9.31 -22.33
C LEU A 238 20.09 -9.43 -22.62
N TRP A 239 20.89 -9.79 -21.62
CA TRP A 239 22.34 -9.62 -21.72
C TRP A 239 23.16 -10.91 -21.65
N ARG A 240 22.55 -12.08 -21.44
CA ARG A 240 23.29 -13.36 -21.33
C ARG A 240 24.14 -13.66 -22.57
N ASP A 241 23.59 -13.45 -23.77
CA ASP A 241 24.27 -13.81 -25.02
C ASP A 241 25.52 -12.92 -25.24
N LYS A 242 25.46 -11.67 -24.77
CA LYS A 242 26.56 -10.72 -24.82
C LYS A 242 27.62 -10.99 -23.75
N TYR A 243 27.20 -11.19 -22.49
CA TYR A 243 28.12 -11.13 -21.34
C TYR A 243 28.54 -12.47 -20.74
N ASP A 244 27.92 -13.60 -21.11
CA ASP A 244 28.37 -14.91 -20.60
C ASP A 244 29.77 -15.31 -21.09
N LYS A 245 30.16 -14.81 -22.27
CA LYS A 245 31.45 -15.10 -22.91
C LYS A 245 32.33 -13.85 -23.07
N ALA A 246 31.93 -12.74 -22.46
CA ALA A 246 32.67 -11.48 -22.58
C ALA A 246 33.96 -11.51 -21.76
N ASP A 247 35.02 -10.94 -22.32
CA ASP A 247 36.28 -10.64 -21.65
C ASP A 247 36.17 -9.23 -21.00
N PRO A 248 36.12 -9.12 -19.65
CA PRO A 248 35.91 -7.85 -18.97
C PRO A 248 36.96 -6.77 -19.28
N GLU A 249 38.17 -7.19 -19.64
CA GLU A 249 39.27 -6.26 -19.93
C GLU A 249 39.08 -5.55 -21.28
N LYS A 250 38.32 -6.16 -22.21
CA LYS A 250 38.02 -5.60 -23.53
C LYS A 250 36.77 -4.72 -23.56
N LEU A 251 36.03 -4.66 -22.47
CA LEU A 251 34.79 -3.88 -22.38
C LEU A 251 35.09 -2.38 -22.23
N ASN A 252 34.33 -1.54 -22.93
CA ASN A 252 34.39 -0.09 -22.70
C ASN A 252 33.72 0.28 -21.35
N ALA A 253 33.81 1.55 -20.93
CA ALA A 253 33.30 1.99 -19.63
C ALA A 253 31.79 1.71 -19.42
N ARG A 254 30.95 1.95 -20.45
CA ARG A 254 29.51 1.67 -20.40
C ARG A 254 29.26 0.17 -20.27
N GLU A 255 29.97 -0.63 -21.06
CA GLU A 255 29.83 -2.08 -21.06
C GLU A 255 30.33 -2.71 -19.76
N LYS A 256 31.37 -2.16 -19.12
CA LYS A 256 31.83 -2.61 -17.80
C LYS A 256 30.74 -2.43 -16.75
N LYS A 257 30.01 -1.31 -16.76
CA LYS A 257 28.88 -1.05 -15.87
C LYS A 257 27.70 -2.00 -16.13
N GLN A 258 27.36 -2.23 -17.39
CA GLN A 258 26.34 -3.20 -17.79
C GLN A 258 26.73 -4.62 -17.36
N TYR A 259 27.98 -5.03 -17.59
CA TYR A 259 28.53 -6.32 -17.19
C TYR A 259 28.45 -6.54 -15.67
N GLN A 260 28.82 -5.54 -14.86
CA GLN A 260 28.70 -5.65 -13.39
C GLN A 260 27.24 -5.83 -12.93
N THR A 261 26.31 -5.12 -13.57
CA THR A 261 24.87 -5.29 -13.30
C THR A 261 24.38 -6.66 -13.75
N TYR A 262 24.80 -7.12 -14.92
CA TYR A 262 24.54 -8.46 -15.43
C TYR A 262 25.02 -9.55 -14.46
N GLN A 263 26.26 -9.47 -13.95
CA GLN A 263 26.78 -10.50 -13.03
C GLN A 263 25.98 -10.58 -11.73
N ARG A 264 25.53 -9.43 -11.18
CA ARG A 264 24.63 -9.39 -10.02
C ARG A 264 23.29 -10.04 -10.33
N ALA A 265 22.68 -9.68 -11.46
CA ALA A 265 21.40 -10.26 -11.90
C ALA A 265 21.52 -11.77 -12.15
N LYS A 266 22.52 -12.21 -12.91
CA LYS A 266 22.81 -13.63 -13.20
C LYS A 266 22.94 -14.44 -11.92
N LYS A 267 23.69 -13.95 -10.92
CA LYS A 267 23.84 -14.63 -9.62
C LYS A 267 22.48 -14.82 -8.93
N GLN A 268 21.66 -13.77 -8.89
CA GLN A 268 20.33 -13.83 -8.26
C GLN A 268 19.37 -14.72 -9.05
N PHE A 269 19.34 -14.58 -10.37
CA PHE A 269 18.53 -15.37 -11.28
C PHE A 269 18.83 -16.86 -11.13
N LEU A 270 20.09 -17.28 -11.24
CA LEU A 270 20.48 -18.68 -11.16
C LEU A 270 20.10 -19.30 -9.80
N ALA A 271 20.27 -18.56 -8.70
CA ALA A 271 19.85 -19.02 -7.38
C ALA A 271 18.32 -19.24 -7.30
N ARG A 272 17.52 -18.28 -7.78
CA ARG A 272 16.05 -18.39 -7.82
C ARG A 272 15.59 -19.53 -8.72
N TYR A 273 16.19 -19.64 -9.91
CA TYR A 273 15.86 -20.63 -10.92
C TYR A 273 16.18 -22.06 -10.44
N GLN A 274 17.31 -22.25 -9.77
CA GLN A 274 17.68 -23.52 -9.15
C GLN A 274 16.76 -23.89 -7.98
N ALA A 275 16.42 -22.93 -7.11
CA ALA A 275 15.50 -23.16 -6.00
C ALA A 275 14.09 -23.59 -6.46
N ALA A 276 13.62 -23.10 -7.61
CA ALA A 276 12.34 -23.49 -8.21
C ALA A 276 12.38 -24.82 -8.98
N ARG A 277 13.57 -25.41 -9.21
CA ARG A 277 13.74 -26.62 -10.03
C ARG A 277 12.91 -27.82 -9.55
N PRO A 278 12.85 -28.17 -8.25
CA PRO A 278 12.05 -29.31 -7.81
C PRO A 278 10.56 -29.14 -8.14
N LYS A 279 10.00 -27.94 -7.92
CA LYS A 279 8.59 -27.64 -8.23
C LYS A 279 8.31 -27.75 -9.73
N ARG A 280 9.22 -27.24 -10.57
CA ARG A 280 9.12 -27.35 -12.04
C ARG A 280 9.22 -28.79 -12.52
N LEU A 281 10.10 -29.61 -11.94
CA LEU A 281 10.19 -31.04 -12.26
C LEU A 281 8.91 -31.77 -11.87
N ALA A 282 8.42 -31.55 -10.64
CA ALA A 282 7.21 -32.20 -10.14
C ALA A 282 5.98 -31.90 -11.00
N LEU A 283 5.79 -30.64 -11.41
CA LEU A 283 4.60 -30.18 -12.11
C LEU A 283 4.76 -30.12 -13.64
N GLY A 284 5.95 -30.40 -14.15
CA GLY A 284 6.26 -30.45 -15.58
C GLY A 284 5.75 -31.71 -16.25
N ASP A 285 5.82 -32.85 -15.57
CA ASP A 285 5.28 -34.13 -16.02
C ASP A 285 3.99 -34.46 -15.25
N THR A 286 2.85 -34.04 -15.82
CA THR A 286 1.54 -34.25 -15.17
C THR A 286 1.17 -35.73 -15.10
N VAL A 287 1.68 -36.58 -16.01
CA VAL A 287 1.40 -38.02 -15.99
C VAL A 287 2.11 -38.65 -14.80
N ARG A 288 3.42 -38.38 -14.66
CA ARG A 288 4.21 -38.90 -13.53
C ARG A 288 3.73 -38.34 -12.20
N PHE A 289 3.31 -37.07 -12.15
CA PHE A 289 2.71 -36.46 -10.97
C PHE A 289 1.53 -37.30 -10.43
N TRP A 290 0.60 -37.68 -11.29
CA TRP A 290 -0.57 -38.44 -10.86
C TRP A 290 -0.24 -39.90 -10.53
N GLN A 291 0.70 -40.53 -11.24
CA GLN A 291 1.18 -41.88 -10.88
C GLN A 291 1.72 -41.92 -9.45
N VAL A 292 2.57 -40.97 -9.08
CA VAL A 292 3.16 -40.87 -7.74
C VAL A 292 2.08 -40.53 -6.72
N THR A 293 1.13 -39.66 -7.07
CA THR A 293 0.02 -39.30 -6.17
C THR A 293 -0.85 -40.52 -5.83
N GLU A 294 -1.16 -41.39 -6.80
CA GLU A 294 -1.91 -42.62 -6.53
C GLU A 294 -1.11 -43.63 -5.69
N GLN A 295 0.21 -43.74 -5.90
CA GLN A 295 1.09 -44.56 -5.04
C GLN A 295 1.07 -44.07 -3.58
N LEU A 296 1.12 -42.75 -3.37
CA LEU A 296 1.00 -42.15 -2.04
C LEU A 296 -0.36 -42.43 -1.41
N LYS A 297 -1.46 -42.33 -2.19
CA LYS A 297 -2.81 -42.68 -1.70
C LYS A 297 -2.87 -44.12 -1.20
N GLN A 298 -2.28 -45.07 -1.93
CA GLN A 298 -2.24 -46.48 -1.55
C GLN A 298 -1.45 -46.71 -0.25
N GLN A 299 -0.28 -46.07 -0.10
CA GLN A 299 0.57 -46.25 1.07
C GLN A 299 0.04 -45.57 2.33
N LEU A 300 -0.75 -44.51 2.17
CA LEU A 300 -1.29 -43.71 3.27
C LEU A 300 -2.75 -44.03 3.60
N ALA A 301 -3.34 -45.05 2.95
CA ALA A 301 -4.70 -45.52 3.17
C ALA A 301 -4.84 -46.23 4.54
N GLY A 302 -4.84 -45.47 5.64
CA GLY A 302 -5.10 -46.00 6.98
C GLY A 302 -4.37 -45.34 8.14
N SER A 303 -3.55 -44.30 7.92
CA SER A 303 -2.79 -43.62 8.99
C SER A 303 -3.23 -42.17 9.22
N SER A 304 -2.97 -41.64 10.42
CA SER A 304 -3.00 -40.20 10.67
C SER A 304 -1.90 -39.55 9.81
N THR A 305 -2.27 -39.03 8.64
CA THR A 305 -1.30 -38.50 7.68
C THR A 305 -0.65 -37.24 8.24
N THR A 306 0.69 -37.23 8.26
CA THR A 306 1.51 -36.05 8.55
C THR A 306 2.40 -35.74 7.35
N GLN A 307 2.90 -34.51 7.26
CA GLN A 307 3.89 -34.15 6.23
C GLN A 307 5.12 -35.08 6.27
N LYS A 308 5.53 -35.50 7.47
CA LYS A 308 6.63 -36.46 7.67
C LYS A 308 6.31 -37.82 7.05
N ALA A 309 5.12 -38.37 7.31
CA ALA A 309 4.70 -39.64 6.73
C ALA A 309 4.67 -39.61 5.19
N ILE A 310 4.25 -38.49 4.58
CA ILE A 310 4.29 -38.33 3.13
C ILE A 310 5.73 -38.34 2.61
N ARG A 311 6.68 -37.68 3.29
CA ARG A 311 8.10 -37.67 2.90
C ARG A 311 8.78 -39.04 3.03
N GLU A 312 8.34 -39.86 3.96
CA GLU A 312 8.89 -41.21 4.21
C GLU A 312 8.27 -42.28 3.29
N ALA A 313 7.16 -41.98 2.62
CA ALA A 313 6.51 -42.90 1.69
C ALA A 313 7.37 -43.21 0.46
N ALA A 314 7.32 -44.47 0.02
CA ALA A 314 8.14 -45.02 -1.04
C ALA A 314 7.46 -44.86 -2.41
N VAL A 315 7.82 -43.84 -3.18
CA VAL A 315 7.16 -43.51 -4.48
C VAL A 315 8.04 -43.73 -5.71
N GLY A 316 9.19 -44.39 -5.53
CA GLY A 316 10.25 -44.50 -6.53
C GLY A 316 11.47 -43.63 -6.21
N THR A 317 12.52 -43.77 -7.01
CA THR A 317 13.84 -43.11 -6.81
C THR A 317 14.17 -42.07 -7.86
N ASP A 318 13.36 -41.94 -8.91
CA ASP A 318 13.57 -40.94 -9.94
C ASP A 318 13.29 -39.52 -9.42
N SER A 319 13.97 -38.54 -10.02
CA SER A 319 13.91 -37.17 -9.54
C SER A 319 12.52 -36.53 -9.59
N VAL A 320 11.64 -36.99 -10.51
CA VAL A 320 10.27 -36.47 -10.60
C VAL A 320 9.44 -37.04 -9.46
N ALA A 321 9.51 -38.34 -9.20
CA ALA A 321 8.79 -38.97 -8.09
C ALA A 321 9.15 -38.36 -6.73
N LEU A 322 10.43 -38.18 -6.46
CA LEU A 322 10.90 -37.53 -5.23
C LEU A 322 10.39 -36.08 -5.12
N ALA A 323 10.44 -35.31 -6.22
CA ALA A 323 9.96 -33.94 -6.24
C ALA A 323 8.44 -33.84 -6.04
N VAL A 324 7.66 -34.74 -6.63
CA VAL A 324 6.20 -34.80 -6.46
C VAL A 324 5.85 -35.12 -5.00
N ARG A 325 6.48 -36.14 -4.41
CA ARG A 325 6.29 -36.48 -2.99
C ARG A 325 6.61 -35.29 -2.09
N ASP A 326 7.76 -34.66 -2.29
CA ASP A 326 8.20 -33.56 -1.42
C ASP A 326 7.30 -32.33 -1.57
N LEU A 327 6.80 -32.05 -2.78
CA LEU A 327 5.83 -30.98 -3.04
C LEU A 327 4.49 -31.26 -2.34
N LEU A 328 3.94 -32.48 -2.50
CA LEU A 328 2.68 -32.87 -1.86
C LEU A 328 2.81 -32.90 -0.33
N ALA A 329 3.97 -33.29 0.20
CA ALA A 329 4.26 -33.22 1.62
C ALA A 329 4.37 -31.79 2.14
N GLU A 330 5.01 -30.88 1.39
CA GLU A 330 5.11 -29.45 1.74
C GLU A 330 3.74 -28.76 1.75
N THR A 331 2.83 -29.18 0.86
CA THR A 331 1.52 -28.55 0.66
C THR A 331 0.39 -29.16 1.48
N TYR A 332 0.54 -30.39 1.95
CA TYR A 332 -0.47 -31.04 2.77
C TYR A 332 -0.68 -30.31 4.11
N ASP A 333 -1.94 -30.06 4.44
CA ASP A 333 -2.40 -29.49 5.70
C ASP A 333 -3.44 -30.43 6.33
N PRO A 334 -3.29 -30.84 7.60
CA PRO A 334 -4.23 -31.74 8.27
C PRO A 334 -5.69 -31.26 8.28
N ARG A 335 -5.95 -29.96 8.11
CA ARG A 335 -7.31 -29.40 8.02
C ARG A 335 -8.06 -29.86 6.77
N PHE A 336 -7.35 -30.35 5.75
CA PHE A 336 -7.97 -30.97 4.56
C PHE A 336 -8.40 -32.42 4.78
N GLY A 337 -8.17 -33.00 5.97
CA GLY A 337 -8.52 -34.38 6.28
C GLY A 337 -7.43 -35.36 5.84
N SER A 338 -7.83 -36.51 5.29
CA SER A 338 -6.87 -37.55 4.86
C SER A 338 -6.03 -37.08 3.67
N PHE A 339 -4.88 -37.74 3.44
CA PHE A 339 -4.11 -37.51 2.22
C PHE A 339 -4.94 -37.69 0.95
N THR A 340 -5.83 -38.69 0.93
CA THR A 340 -6.72 -38.95 -0.20
C THR A 340 -7.65 -37.77 -0.46
N ALA A 341 -8.29 -37.22 0.58
CA ALA A 341 -9.16 -36.05 0.43
C ALA A 341 -8.38 -34.83 -0.09
N PHE A 342 -7.18 -34.60 0.42
CA PHE A 342 -6.27 -33.56 -0.10
C PHE A 342 -5.90 -33.79 -1.56
N ALA A 343 -5.46 -35.00 -1.93
CA ALA A 343 -5.05 -35.34 -3.30
C ALA A 343 -6.20 -35.21 -4.30
N ASP A 344 -7.42 -35.61 -3.91
CA ASP A 344 -8.61 -35.47 -4.74
C ASP A 344 -8.99 -33.99 -4.92
N LEU A 345 -8.85 -33.16 -3.89
CA LEU A 345 -9.02 -31.71 -3.99
C LEU A 345 -7.97 -31.09 -4.93
N VAL A 346 -6.70 -31.47 -4.80
CA VAL A 346 -5.63 -31.05 -5.72
C VAL A 346 -5.97 -31.44 -7.15
N ARG A 347 -6.56 -32.63 -7.37
CA ARG A 347 -6.98 -33.08 -8.70
C ARG A 347 -8.11 -32.22 -9.28
N GLN A 348 -9.14 -31.96 -8.49
CA GLN A 348 -10.27 -31.12 -8.89
C GLN A 348 -9.84 -29.69 -9.22
N ARG A 349 -8.79 -29.18 -8.56
CA ARG A 349 -8.31 -27.80 -8.71
C ARG A 349 -6.89 -27.73 -9.28
N PHE A 350 -6.47 -28.73 -10.07
CA PHE A 350 -5.07 -28.86 -10.50
C PHE A 350 -4.51 -27.63 -11.22
N PRO A 351 -5.24 -26.94 -12.14
CA PRO A 351 -4.74 -25.72 -12.76
C PRO A 351 -4.42 -24.61 -11.75
N LEU A 352 -5.29 -24.42 -10.74
CA LEU A 352 -5.07 -23.45 -9.66
C LEU A 352 -3.94 -23.87 -8.73
N PHE A 353 -3.86 -25.15 -8.37
CA PHE A 353 -2.77 -25.71 -7.59
C PHE A 353 -1.43 -25.50 -8.30
N ARG A 354 -1.35 -25.86 -9.59
CA ARG A 354 -0.15 -25.67 -10.43
C ARG A 354 0.25 -24.20 -10.51
N ARG A 355 -0.69 -23.28 -10.74
CA ARG A 355 -0.43 -21.82 -10.74
C ARG A 355 0.08 -21.35 -9.38
N ALA A 356 -0.55 -21.78 -8.28
CA ALA A 356 -0.14 -21.39 -6.93
C ALA A 356 1.24 -21.93 -6.55
N MET A 357 1.59 -23.15 -6.99
CA MET A 357 2.85 -23.81 -6.64
C MET A 357 4.03 -23.36 -7.49
N LEU A 358 3.82 -23.12 -8.77
CA LEU A 358 4.88 -22.61 -9.64
C LEU A 358 5.01 -21.09 -9.53
N GLY A 359 3.92 -20.37 -9.28
CA GLY A 359 3.92 -18.92 -9.20
C GLY A 359 4.64 -18.30 -10.41
N GLY A 360 5.53 -17.36 -10.15
CA GLY A 360 6.38 -16.72 -11.16
C GLY A 360 7.35 -17.65 -11.91
N ALA A 361 7.52 -18.92 -11.50
CA ALA A 361 8.42 -19.85 -12.19
C ALA A 361 7.93 -20.27 -13.59
N LEU A 362 6.66 -20.00 -13.94
CA LEU A 362 6.15 -20.16 -15.31
C LEU A 362 6.20 -18.86 -16.12
N THR A 363 6.24 -17.71 -15.45
CA THR A 363 6.14 -16.38 -16.05
C THR A 363 7.34 -15.52 -15.64
N THR A 364 7.26 -14.80 -14.54
CA THR A 364 8.19 -13.73 -14.14
C THR A 364 9.66 -14.16 -14.04
N ASN A 365 9.90 -15.41 -13.64
CA ASN A 365 11.24 -15.97 -13.40
C ASN A 365 11.62 -17.02 -14.45
N ASN A 366 10.81 -17.16 -15.51
CA ASN A 366 11.01 -18.13 -16.57
C ASN A 366 11.69 -17.45 -17.76
N PRO A 367 12.98 -17.70 -18.04
CA PRO A 367 13.69 -17.01 -19.13
C PRO A 367 13.13 -17.32 -20.52
N ASP A 368 12.32 -18.37 -20.67
CA ASP A 368 11.71 -18.78 -21.93
C ASP A 368 10.32 -18.16 -22.14
N TYR A 369 9.78 -17.46 -21.14
CA TYR A 369 8.54 -16.70 -21.27
C TYR A 369 8.79 -15.46 -22.16
N LYS A 370 7.90 -15.22 -23.13
CA LYS A 370 8.07 -14.15 -24.13
C LYS A 370 6.93 -13.11 -24.03
N PRO A 371 6.87 -12.34 -22.93
CA PRO A 371 5.74 -11.44 -22.66
C PRO A 371 5.58 -10.32 -23.70
N ARG A 372 6.67 -9.91 -24.35
CA ARG A 372 6.70 -8.77 -25.27
C ARG A 372 6.38 -9.12 -26.72
N GLN A 373 6.17 -10.41 -27.04
CA GLN A 373 6.04 -10.86 -28.42
C GLN A 373 4.85 -10.21 -29.17
N ALA A 374 3.68 -10.02 -28.54
CA ALA A 374 2.56 -9.34 -29.22
C ALA A 374 2.46 -7.83 -28.95
N VAL A 375 3.20 -7.29 -27.97
CA VAL A 375 3.42 -5.82 -27.90
C VAL A 375 4.14 -5.36 -29.17
N GLY A 376 5.07 -6.20 -29.66
CA GLY A 376 5.76 -5.99 -30.93
C GLY A 376 6.93 -5.00 -30.83
N ASP A 377 7.29 -4.60 -29.61
CA ASP A 377 8.46 -3.78 -29.33
C ASP A 377 9.73 -4.64 -29.25
N ASN A 378 10.89 -3.99 -29.34
CA ASN A 378 12.19 -4.59 -29.08
C ASN A 378 12.64 -4.32 -27.63
N PRO A 379 12.60 -5.30 -26.71
CA PRO A 379 12.95 -5.07 -25.32
C PRO A 379 14.43 -4.70 -25.07
N ALA A 380 15.30 -4.94 -26.06
CA ALA A 380 16.72 -4.63 -26.00
C ALA A 380 17.08 -3.24 -26.55
N ASP A 381 16.15 -2.57 -27.24
CA ASP A 381 16.32 -1.18 -27.67
C ASP A 381 15.60 -0.25 -26.67
N PRO A 382 16.33 0.40 -25.75
CA PRO A 382 15.72 1.26 -24.75
C PRO A 382 15.27 2.62 -25.30
N THR A 383 15.64 2.96 -26.54
CA THR A 383 15.32 4.25 -27.18
C THR A 383 14.07 4.17 -28.06
N GLU A 384 13.57 2.96 -28.31
CA GLU A 384 12.38 2.75 -29.11
C GLU A 384 11.16 3.47 -28.50
N ARG A 385 10.41 4.15 -29.37
CA ARG A 385 9.19 4.90 -29.06
C ARG A 385 8.05 4.37 -29.93
N TYR A 386 6.81 4.73 -29.58
CA TYR A 386 5.62 4.52 -30.42
C TYR A 386 5.25 3.04 -30.61
N TYR A 387 5.17 2.31 -29.51
CA TYR A 387 4.59 0.96 -29.41
C TYR A 387 3.52 0.96 -28.32
N GLY A 388 2.73 -0.11 -28.25
CA GLY A 388 1.63 -0.26 -27.29
C GLY A 388 0.27 -0.17 -27.97
N SER A 389 -0.74 0.22 -27.19
CA SER A 389 -2.13 0.32 -27.64
C SER A 389 -2.84 1.47 -26.92
N PRO A 390 -3.85 2.11 -27.56
CA PRO A 390 -4.76 3.01 -26.85
C PRO A 390 -5.73 2.25 -25.95
N ARG A 391 -5.87 0.92 -26.15
CA ARG A 391 -6.82 0.08 -25.43
C ARG A 391 -6.18 -0.51 -24.18
N LEU A 392 -6.91 -0.41 -23.06
CA LEU A 392 -6.63 -1.14 -21.84
C LEU A 392 -7.79 -2.09 -21.54
N ASN A 393 -7.67 -3.32 -22.03
CA ASN A 393 -8.67 -4.35 -21.77
C ASN A 393 -8.40 -5.01 -20.42
N ILE A 394 -8.98 -4.44 -19.36
CA ILE A 394 -8.92 -4.98 -17.99
C ILE A 394 -9.58 -6.38 -17.90
N GLY A 395 -10.53 -6.68 -18.81
CA GLY A 395 -11.16 -8.00 -18.92
C GLY A 395 -11.79 -8.47 -17.60
N ARG A 396 -11.77 -9.78 -17.33
CA ARG A 396 -12.17 -10.36 -16.03
C ARG A 396 -10.99 -10.49 -15.05
N SER A 397 -9.85 -9.89 -15.37
CA SER A 397 -8.68 -9.96 -14.50
C SER A 397 -8.93 -9.18 -13.23
N ALA A 398 -8.85 -9.86 -12.09
CA ALA A 398 -9.00 -9.18 -10.80
C ALA A 398 -7.74 -8.38 -10.42
N GLU A 399 -6.60 -8.63 -11.08
CA GLU A 399 -5.30 -8.02 -10.75
C GLU A 399 -4.97 -6.86 -11.70
N LEU A 400 -5.21 -7.03 -13.01
CA LEU A 400 -4.98 -5.97 -13.99
C LEU A 400 -5.91 -4.77 -13.70
N GLY A 401 -5.34 -3.57 -13.71
CA GLY A 401 -6.08 -2.34 -13.41
C GLY A 401 -6.54 -2.19 -11.95
N MET A 402 -6.41 -3.21 -11.09
CA MET A 402 -6.81 -3.11 -9.68
C MET A 402 -6.04 -2.01 -8.95
N HIS A 403 -4.72 -2.02 -9.10
CA HIS A 403 -3.82 -1.11 -8.40
C HIS A 403 -3.95 0.32 -8.94
N GLY A 404 -3.88 0.52 -10.26
CA GLY A 404 -3.98 1.86 -10.84
C GLY A 404 -5.36 2.50 -10.68
N THR A 405 -6.45 1.72 -10.69
CA THR A 405 -7.79 2.23 -10.36
C THR A 405 -7.85 2.76 -8.94
N HIS A 406 -7.31 2.00 -7.97
CA HIS A 406 -7.27 2.41 -6.56
C HIS A 406 -6.46 3.70 -6.36
N VAL A 407 -5.29 3.77 -7.01
CA VAL A 407 -4.43 4.96 -7.06
C VAL A 407 -5.17 6.17 -7.64
N ALA A 408 -5.86 6.00 -8.77
CA ALA A 408 -6.62 7.06 -9.43
C ALA A 408 -7.77 7.58 -8.55
N GLY A 409 -8.47 6.70 -7.84
CA GLY A 409 -9.53 7.07 -6.90
C GLY A 409 -9.05 7.93 -5.74
N ILE A 410 -7.87 7.61 -5.17
CA ILE A 410 -7.27 8.42 -4.09
C ILE A 410 -6.97 9.83 -4.60
N ILE A 411 -6.42 9.95 -5.80
CA ILE A 411 -6.08 11.26 -6.39
C ILE A 411 -7.36 12.05 -6.62
N GLY A 412 -8.33 11.48 -7.33
CA GLY A 412 -9.32 12.27 -8.05
C GLY A 412 -10.72 11.69 -8.17
N ALA A 413 -11.12 10.67 -7.40
CA ALA A 413 -12.51 10.21 -7.40
C ALA A 413 -13.47 11.41 -7.27
N LYS A 414 -14.51 11.43 -8.10
CA LYS A 414 -15.37 12.60 -8.29
C LYS A 414 -16.02 12.97 -6.96
N ARG A 415 -15.58 14.10 -6.40
CA ARG A 415 -16.09 14.60 -5.13
C ARG A 415 -17.58 14.98 -5.23
N ASP A 416 -18.30 14.76 -4.13
CA ASP A 416 -19.69 15.18 -3.93
C ASP A 416 -20.70 14.58 -4.94
N ASN A 417 -20.39 13.44 -5.56
CA ASN A 417 -21.29 12.74 -6.50
C ASN A 417 -22.29 11.79 -5.79
N GLY A 418 -22.19 11.64 -4.47
CA GLY A 418 -23.04 10.77 -3.65
C GLY A 418 -22.72 9.27 -3.75
N ARG A 419 -21.56 8.90 -4.29
CA ARG A 419 -21.11 7.52 -4.51
C ARG A 419 -19.74 7.31 -3.88
N GLY A 420 -19.43 6.04 -3.62
CA GLY A 420 -18.11 5.56 -3.18
C GLY A 420 -17.30 6.47 -2.25
N ILE A 421 -16.29 7.13 -2.82
CA ILE A 421 -15.34 7.99 -2.09
C ILE A 421 -15.13 9.34 -2.79
N ASP A 422 -14.75 10.34 -2.00
CA ASP A 422 -14.20 11.59 -2.51
C ASP A 422 -12.69 11.43 -2.74
N GLY A 423 -12.18 11.86 -3.89
CA GLY A 423 -10.73 11.99 -4.12
C GLY A 423 -10.13 13.17 -3.36
N VAL A 424 -8.80 13.27 -3.33
CA VAL A 424 -8.10 14.36 -2.65
C VAL A 424 -8.30 15.71 -3.35
N VAL A 425 -8.37 15.73 -4.69
CA VAL A 425 -8.60 16.95 -5.49
C VAL A 425 -9.94 16.89 -6.25
N ASP A 426 -10.63 18.02 -6.34
CA ASP A 426 -11.95 18.21 -6.96
C ASP A 426 -11.88 18.54 -8.46
N ASN A 427 -10.83 19.25 -8.90
CA ASN A 427 -10.69 19.72 -10.28
C ASN A 427 -9.45 19.12 -10.96
N VAL A 428 -9.58 17.86 -11.36
CA VAL A 428 -8.48 17.04 -11.91
C VAL A 428 -8.94 16.26 -13.14
N LYS A 429 -7.96 15.92 -13.99
CA LYS A 429 -8.11 15.01 -15.13
C LYS A 429 -7.08 13.90 -15.05
N ILE A 430 -7.52 12.65 -14.87
CA ILE A 430 -6.68 11.47 -14.74
C ILE A 430 -6.32 10.93 -16.12
N MET A 431 -5.03 10.98 -16.47
CA MET A 431 -4.48 10.39 -17.68
C MET A 431 -3.91 9.01 -17.36
N MET A 432 -4.46 7.97 -17.98
CA MET A 432 -4.08 6.58 -17.71
C MET A 432 -2.83 6.21 -18.51
N ILE A 433 -1.81 5.67 -17.86
CA ILE A 433 -0.60 5.20 -18.53
C ILE A 433 -0.25 3.79 -18.04
N GLY A 434 -0.49 2.79 -18.89
CA GLY A 434 -0.19 1.39 -18.60
C GLY A 434 1.28 1.07 -18.86
N ALA A 435 2.07 0.85 -17.81
CA ALA A 435 3.50 0.53 -17.91
C ALA A 435 4.00 -0.49 -16.86
N VAL A 436 3.12 -0.92 -15.94
CA VAL A 436 3.49 -1.80 -14.83
C VAL A 436 2.69 -3.11 -14.92
N PRO A 437 3.32 -4.26 -15.19
CA PRO A 437 2.59 -5.52 -15.24
C PRO A 437 2.05 -5.90 -13.86
N SER A 438 0.96 -6.66 -13.81
CA SER A 438 0.41 -7.19 -12.55
C SER A 438 1.33 -8.25 -11.91
N GLY A 439 2.10 -8.97 -12.74
CA GLY A 439 3.17 -9.88 -12.31
C GLY A 439 4.50 -9.55 -12.97
N GLY A 440 5.58 -9.52 -12.19
CA GLY A 440 6.91 -9.09 -12.65
C GLY A 440 7.13 -7.61 -12.33
N ASP A 441 8.14 -7.01 -12.95
CA ASP A 441 8.50 -5.61 -12.72
C ASP A 441 8.40 -4.80 -14.02
N GLU A 442 8.21 -3.49 -13.87
CA GLU A 442 8.18 -2.55 -14.98
C GLU A 442 9.52 -2.49 -15.72
N ARG A 443 9.48 -2.28 -17.03
CA ARG A 443 10.68 -2.06 -17.86
C ARG A 443 11.07 -0.59 -17.83
N ASP A 444 12.38 -0.32 -17.79
CA ASP A 444 12.89 1.07 -17.82
C ASP A 444 12.39 1.86 -19.03
N LYS A 445 12.29 1.19 -20.19
CA LYS A 445 11.77 1.76 -21.44
C LYS A 445 10.30 2.18 -21.30
N ASP A 446 9.45 1.31 -20.75
CA ASP A 446 8.02 1.60 -20.58
C ASP A 446 7.84 2.76 -19.57
N VAL A 447 8.63 2.79 -18.50
CA VAL A 447 8.63 3.90 -17.53
C VAL A 447 9.07 5.21 -18.17
N ALA A 448 10.18 5.21 -18.91
CA ALA A 448 10.71 6.41 -19.57
C ALA A 448 9.72 6.96 -20.60
N ASN A 449 9.12 6.09 -21.42
CA ASN A 449 8.10 6.50 -22.38
C ASN A 449 6.80 6.94 -21.72
N GLY A 450 6.39 6.31 -20.62
CA GLY A 450 5.24 6.76 -19.82
C GLY A 450 5.43 8.18 -19.27
N ILE A 451 6.62 8.49 -18.74
CA ILE A 451 6.93 9.85 -18.29
C ILE A 451 6.90 10.84 -19.47
N ARG A 452 7.55 10.50 -20.60
CA ARG A 452 7.56 11.36 -21.80
C ARG A 452 6.15 11.63 -22.31
N TYR A 453 5.35 10.58 -22.45
CA TYR A 453 3.95 10.65 -22.89
C TYR A 453 3.14 11.58 -21.98
N ALA A 454 3.21 11.40 -20.65
CA ALA A 454 2.50 12.25 -19.70
C ALA A 454 2.89 13.72 -19.87
N VAL A 455 4.19 14.01 -19.97
CA VAL A 455 4.72 15.37 -20.11
C VAL A 455 4.29 16.00 -21.43
N GLU A 456 4.42 15.28 -22.53
CA GLU A 456 4.10 15.73 -23.88
C GLU A 456 2.59 16.00 -24.05
N ASN A 457 1.74 15.22 -23.37
CA ASN A 457 0.29 15.41 -23.31
C ASN A 457 -0.19 16.34 -22.18
N GLY A 458 0.74 17.07 -21.54
CA GLY A 458 0.42 18.21 -20.68
C GLY A 458 0.13 17.89 -19.23
N ALA A 459 0.45 16.68 -18.74
CA ALA A 459 0.42 16.37 -17.32
C ALA A 459 1.23 17.40 -16.51
N ARG A 460 0.73 17.73 -15.33
CA ARG A 460 1.37 18.66 -14.39
C ARG A 460 1.86 17.96 -13.13
N VAL A 461 1.31 16.79 -12.85
CA VAL A 461 1.76 15.86 -11.82
C VAL A 461 1.78 14.45 -12.43
N ILE A 462 2.79 13.66 -12.11
CA ILE A 462 2.87 12.25 -12.47
C ILE A 462 2.97 11.44 -11.19
N ASN A 463 2.08 10.46 -11.03
CA ASN A 463 2.12 9.51 -9.94
C ASN A 463 2.75 8.19 -10.41
N MET A 464 3.77 7.73 -9.70
CA MET A 464 4.43 6.44 -9.93
C MET A 464 4.39 5.61 -8.63
N SER A 465 3.58 4.55 -8.61
CA SER A 465 3.34 3.73 -7.42
C SER A 465 3.96 2.33 -7.49
N PHE A 466 5.17 2.27 -8.06
CA PHE A 466 5.97 1.06 -8.31
C PHE A 466 7.44 1.32 -7.96
N GLY A 467 8.29 0.31 -8.05
CA GLY A 467 9.73 0.49 -7.97
C GLY A 467 10.49 -0.81 -7.75
N LYS A 468 11.78 -0.79 -8.10
CA LYS A 468 12.63 -1.99 -8.21
C LYS A 468 14.07 -1.74 -7.76
N ARG A 469 14.88 -2.81 -7.76
CA ARG A 469 16.27 -2.79 -7.27
C ARG A 469 17.33 -2.65 -8.35
N MET A 470 16.98 -2.87 -9.60
CA MET A 470 17.89 -2.75 -10.73
C MET A 470 17.22 -2.01 -11.88
N SER A 471 17.99 -1.16 -12.55
CA SER A 471 17.55 -0.37 -13.70
C SER A 471 18.61 -0.50 -14.80
N PRO A 472 18.46 -1.47 -15.74
CA PRO A 472 19.45 -1.72 -16.79
C PRO A 472 19.65 -0.56 -17.76
N PHE A 473 18.65 0.32 -17.90
CA PHE A 473 18.63 1.45 -18.81
C PHE A 473 18.26 2.74 -18.08
N LYS A 474 18.86 2.94 -16.89
CA LYS A 474 18.62 4.12 -16.05
C LYS A 474 18.82 5.43 -16.78
N GLU A 475 19.73 5.49 -17.76
CA GLU A 475 19.97 6.67 -18.57
C GLU A 475 18.70 7.20 -19.26
N GLU A 476 17.81 6.32 -19.69
CA GLU A 476 16.55 6.70 -20.36
C GLU A 476 15.52 7.23 -19.37
N VAL A 477 15.43 6.61 -18.19
CA VAL A 477 14.56 7.07 -17.11
C VAL A 477 15.03 8.43 -16.61
N ASP A 478 16.34 8.62 -16.45
CA ASP A 478 16.95 9.90 -16.06
C ASP A 478 16.69 10.99 -17.10
N ALA A 479 16.78 10.68 -18.39
CA ALA A 479 16.45 11.62 -19.46
C ALA A 479 14.96 12.02 -19.42
N ALA A 480 14.05 11.07 -19.17
CA ALA A 480 12.62 11.35 -19.05
C ALA A 480 12.29 12.20 -17.80
N ILE A 481 12.94 11.95 -16.66
CA ILE A 481 12.80 12.77 -15.45
C ILE A 481 13.31 14.20 -15.70
N ARG A 482 14.45 14.37 -16.39
CA ARG A 482 14.96 15.70 -16.78
C ARG A 482 13.98 16.44 -17.69
N LEU A 483 13.37 15.74 -18.65
CA LEU A 483 12.32 16.33 -19.50
C LEU A 483 11.12 16.80 -18.67
N ALA A 484 10.67 15.99 -17.71
CA ALA A 484 9.59 16.38 -16.79
C ALA A 484 9.97 17.63 -15.98
N GLU A 485 11.21 17.74 -15.51
CA GLU A 485 11.67 18.95 -14.79
C GLU A 485 11.67 20.18 -15.70
N GLN A 486 12.19 20.04 -16.93
CA GLN A 486 12.23 21.10 -17.94
C GLN A 486 10.85 21.58 -18.37
N ARG A 487 9.86 20.70 -18.34
CA ARG A 487 8.46 20.98 -18.71
C ARG A 487 7.57 21.28 -17.50
N ASP A 488 8.17 21.57 -16.35
CA ASP A 488 7.47 21.95 -15.13
C ASP A 488 6.46 20.91 -14.64
N VAL A 489 6.87 19.64 -14.59
CA VAL A 489 6.04 18.51 -14.15
C VAL A 489 6.61 17.92 -12.87
N LEU A 490 5.76 17.81 -11.84
CA LEU A 490 6.13 17.16 -10.58
C LEU A 490 5.95 15.65 -10.71
N ILE A 491 6.96 14.88 -10.33
CA ILE A 491 6.89 13.42 -10.22
C ILE A 491 6.79 13.05 -8.75
N VAL A 492 5.78 12.26 -8.39
CA VAL A 492 5.56 11.72 -7.06
C VAL A 492 5.74 10.21 -7.12
N HIS A 493 6.67 9.69 -6.33
CA HIS A 493 7.10 8.30 -6.38
C HIS A 493 6.96 7.63 -5.01
N SER A 494 6.47 6.39 -4.98
CA SER A 494 6.33 5.63 -3.74
C SER A 494 7.67 5.09 -3.22
N ALA A 495 7.91 5.11 -1.91
CA ALA A 495 9.16 4.61 -1.32
C ALA A 495 9.27 3.07 -1.28
N GLY A 496 8.22 2.30 -1.55
CA GLY A 496 8.24 0.84 -1.48
C GLY A 496 7.96 0.25 -0.09
N ASN A 497 7.74 -1.06 -0.05
CA ASN A 497 7.03 -1.74 1.05
C ASN A 497 7.82 -2.87 1.74
N ASN A 498 9.15 -2.73 1.88
CA ASN A 498 10.02 -3.76 2.47
C ASN A 498 10.44 -3.50 3.93
N GLY A 499 10.16 -2.32 4.48
CA GLY A 499 10.65 -1.92 5.80
C GLY A 499 12.14 -1.61 5.83
N GLU A 500 12.70 -1.16 4.70
CA GLU A 500 14.14 -0.97 4.51
C GLU A 500 14.56 0.50 4.50
N ASN A 501 15.83 0.74 4.82
CA ASN A 501 16.45 2.06 4.69
C ASN A 501 16.92 2.30 3.25
N TYR A 502 16.21 3.12 2.49
CA TYR A 502 16.55 3.51 1.12
C TYR A 502 17.83 4.33 1.01
N ASP A 503 18.34 4.90 2.10
CA ASP A 503 19.68 5.50 2.10
C ASP A 503 20.79 4.44 1.96
N SER A 504 20.46 3.15 2.10
CA SER A 504 21.43 2.05 2.13
C SER A 504 21.21 0.99 1.05
N VAL A 505 20.17 1.11 0.23
CA VAL A 505 19.83 0.14 -0.81
C VAL A 505 19.44 0.85 -2.10
N PRO A 506 19.79 0.29 -3.29
CA PRO A 506 19.31 0.84 -4.56
C PRO A 506 17.78 0.82 -4.65
N ALA A 507 17.23 1.87 -5.22
CA ALA A 507 15.81 2.03 -5.50
C ALA A 507 15.63 2.81 -6.81
N TYR A 508 14.76 2.31 -7.68
CA TYR A 508 14.48 2.91 -8.98
C TYR A 508 12.97 2.99 -9.25
N PRO A 509 12.47 4.01 -9.96
CA PRO A 509 13.19 5.24 -10.36
C PRO A 509 13.79 6.01 -9.18
N SER A 510 14.84 6.81 -9.43
CA SER A 510 15.55 7.53 -8.37
C SER A 510 15.60 9.01 -8.69
N ALA A 511 15.47 9.85 -7.68
CA ALA A 511 15.73 11.28 -7.80
C ALA A 511 17.23 11.58 -8.04
N VAL A 512 18.13 10.65 -7.70
CA VAL A 512 19.56 10.79 -7.97
C VAL A 512 19.87 10.24 -9.36
N TYR A 513 20.39 11.10 -10.23
CA TYR A 513 20.82 10.76 -11.57
C TYR A 513 22.13 9.97 -11.57
N GLU A 514 22.47 9.33 -12.69
CA GLU A 514 23.74 8.60 -12.82
C GLU A 514 24.99 9.45 -12.61
N ASP A 515 24.91 10.76 -12.89
CA ASP A 515 25.98 11.74 -12.69
C ASP A 515 26.09 12.25 -11.23
N GLY A 516 25.22 11.77 -10.33
CA GLY A 516 25.17 12.16 -8.93
C GLY A 516 24.38 13.42 -8.62
N THR A 517 23.89 14.15 -9.63
CA THR A 517 22.99 15.29 -9.41
C THR A 517 21.58 14.81 -9.03
N VAL A 518 20.79 15.69 -8.43
CA VAL A 518 19.47 15.34 -7.86
C VAL A 518 18.36 16.09 -8.58
N ALA A 519 17.36 15.35 -9.08
CA ALA A 519 16.14 15.89 -9.67
C ALA A 519 15.39 16.75 -8.66
N ARG A 520 15.06 17.98 -9.06
CA ARG A 520 14.34 18.91 -8.17
C ARG A 520 12.84 18.64 -8.18
N ASN A 521 12.31 18.01 -9.21
CA ASN A 521 10.89 17.72 -9.40
C ASN A 521 10.44 16.31 -8.98
N VAL A 522 11.30 15.49 -8.35
CA VAL A 522 10.90 14.15 -7.86
C VAL A 522 10.68 14.18 -6.36
N LEU A 523 9.51 13.74 -5.87
CA LEU A 523 9.15 13.64 -4.45
C LEU A 523 8.90 12.18 -4.08
N VAL A 524 9.66 11.63 -3.12
CA VAL A 524 9.57 10.22 -2.69
C VAL A 524 8.79 10.07 -1.38
N VAL A 525 7.78 9.19 -1.37
CA VAL A 525 6.74 9.15 -0.31
C VAL A 525 6.78 7.86 0.52
N GLY A 526 6.97 8.01 1.82
CA GLY A 526 6.77 6.95 2.82
C GLY A 526 5.31 6.78 3.26
N ASN A 527 4.96 5.63 3.83
CA ASN A 527 3.60 5.26 4.23
C ASN A 527 3.38 5.47 5.74
N SER A 528 2.41 6.31 6.10
CA SER A 528 1.89 6.44 7.46
C SER A 528 0.57 5.69 7.68
N THR A 529 0.34 5.31 8.93
CA THR A 529 -0.95 4.81 9.42
C THR A 529 -1.77 5.96 10.02
N TRP A 530 -3.03 5.68 10.35
CA TRP A 530 -3.93 6.64 11.00
C TRP A 530 -3.58 6.95 12.47
N ARG A 531 -2.62 6.23 13.06
CA ARG A 531 -2.27 6.31 14.48
C ARG A 531 -1.14 7.32 14.71
N ILE A 532 -1.30 8.17 15.73
CA ILE A 532 -0.20 9.00 16.25
C ILE A 532 0.55 8.20 17.33
N GLY A 533 1.87 8.05 17.19
CA GLY A 533 2.73 7.33 18.15
C GLY A 533 3.46 6.13 17.54
N ASP A 534 3.63 5.05 18.30
CA ASP A 534 4.53 3.93 17.96
C ASP A 534 4.31 3.34 16.56
N GLY A 535 3.05 3.25 16.12
CA GLY A 535 2.65 2.71 14.83
C GLY A 535 2.47 3.76 13.73
N LEU A 536 2.97 4.99 13.91
CA LEU A 536 2.77 6.07 12.94
C LEU A 536 3.33 5.71 11.54
N PRO A 537 4.62 5.38 11.36
CA PRO A 537 5.06 4.80 10.11
C PRO A 537 4.54 3.36 9.99
N SER A 538 4.07 2.98 8.80
CA SER A 538 3.72 1.59 8.54
C SER A 538 4.97 0.71 8.69
N ARG A 539 4.80 -0.48 9.29
CA ARG A 539 5.92 -1.41 9.53
C ARG A 539 6.62 -1.86 8.26
N SER A 540 5.91 -1.84 7.13
CA SER A 540 6.44 -2.18 5.82
C SER A 540 6.95 -0.98 5.04
N SER A 541 6.72 0.26 5.47
CA SER A 541 7.20 1.43 4.71
C SER A 541 8.72 1.40 4.64
N ASN A 542 9.28 1.57 3.45
CA ASN A 542 10.68 2.00 3.39
C ASN A 542 10.80 3.45 3.90
N TYR A 543 11.99 3.79 4.34
CA TYR A 543 12.33 5.07 4.94
C TYR A 543 13.74 5.49 4.53
N GLY A 544 14.12 6.75 4.76
CA GLY A 544 15.46 7.23 4.44
C GLY A 544 15.57 8.72 4.71
N LYS A 545 16.53 9.14 5.51
CA LYS A 545 16.72 10.55 5.88
C LYS A 545 17.15 11.38 4.68
N GLN A 546 17.82 10.77 3.71
CA GLN A 546 18.26 11.42 2.49
C GLN A 546 17.34 11.13 1.31
N THR A 547 16.77 9.93 1.21
CA THR A 547 16.06 9.46 0.01
C THR A 547 14.55 9.61 0.06
N VAL A 548 13.92 9.48 1.23
CA VAL A 548 12.46 9.66 1.40
C VAL A 548 12.17 11.08 1.83
N ASP A 549 11.30 11.76 1.10
CA ASP A 549 11.01 13.19 1.29
C ASP A 549 10.06 13.42 2.47
N LEU A 550 8.91 12.75 2.48
CA LEU A 550 7.89 12.87 3.52
C LEU A 550 7.08 11.58 3.65
N PHE A 551 6.25 11.49 4.70
CA PHE A 551 5.28 10.41 4.87
C PHE A 551 3.87 10.90 4.58
N ALA A 552 3.00 10.05 4.06
CA ALA A 552 1.59 10.35 3.82
C ALA A 552 0.69 9.13 4.08
N PRO A 553 -0.63 9.33 4.27
CA PRO A 553 -1.57 8.23 4.52
C PRO A 553 -1.51 7.13 3.46
N GLY A 554 -1.17 5.91 3.88
CA GLY A 554 -1.07 4.79 2.96
C GLY A 554 -1.44 3.44 3.57
N THR A 555 -2.03 3.40 4.77
CA THR A 555 -2.44 2.15 5.43
C THR A 555 -3.95 2.15 5.66
N ASP A 556 -4.63 1.11 5.19
CA ASP A 556 -6.08 0.97 5.24
C ASP A 556 -6.81 2.15 4.55
N ILE A 557 -6.35 2.49 3.34
CA ILE A 557 -6.94 3.55 2.51
C ILE A 557 -8.04 2.97 1.64
N LEU A 558 -9.29 3.37 1.89
CA LEU A 558 -10.43 3.02 1.05
C LEU A 558 -10.35 3.78 -0.28
N SER A 559 -10.48 3.07 -1.40
CA SER A 559 -10.57 3.68 -2.74
C SER A 559 -11.27 2.73 -3.72
N THR A 560 -11.40 3.19 -4.96
CA THR A 560 -12.02 2.51 -6.10
C THR A 560 -11.24 1.25 -6.50
N LEU A 561 -11.93 0.28 -7.07
CA LEU A 561 -11.42 -0.95 -7.68
C LEU A 561 -12.24 -1.22 -8.97
N PRO A 562 -11.68 -1.94 -9.96
CA PRO A 562 -12.40 -2.22 -11.20
C PRO A 562 -13.77 -2.86 -10.98
N ASN A 563 -14.70 -2.54 -11.90
CA ASN A 563 -16.11 -2.95 -11.90
C ASN A 563 -16.94 -2.35 -10.74
N ASP A 564 -16.84 -1.02 -10.53
CA ASP A 564 -17.61 -0.27 -9.53
C ASP A 564 -17.49 -0.85 -8.10
N ARG A 565 -16.29 -1.30 -7.73
CA ARG A 565 -16.00 -1.87 -6.41
C ARG A 565 -15.11 -0.94 -5.61
N TYR A 566 -15.04 -1.22 -4.31
CA TYR A 566 -14.24 -0.43 -3.37
C TYR A 566 -13.56 -1.36 -2.37
N ALA A 567 -12.32 -1.05 -2.01
CA ALA A 567 -11.63 -1.75 -0.93
C ALA A 567 -10.55 -0.89 -0.28
N SER A 568 -10.17 -1.28 0.93
CA SER A 568 -9.02 -0.70 1.62
C SER A 568 -7.74 -1.43 1.21
N LEU A 569 -6.77 -0.69 0.67
CA LEU A 569 -5.42 -1.18 0.40
C LEU A 569 -4.39 -0.49 1.30
N SER A 570 -3.22 -1.10 1.41
CA SER A 570 -2.12 -0.63 2.26
C SER A 570 -0.78 -0.70 1.51
N GLY A 571 -0.06 0.42 1.45
CA GLY A 571 1.28 0.54 0.89
C GLY A 571 1.69 1.99 0.66
N THR A 572 2.97 2.22 0.38
CA THR A 572 3.46 3.50 -0.16
C THR A 572 2.76 3.87 -1.46
N SER A 573 2.24 2.88 -2.19
CA SER A 573 1.40 3.06 -3.37
C SER A 573 0.07 3.76 -3.11
N MET A 574 -0.41 3.81 -1.86
CA MET A 574 -1.58 4.60 -1.48
C MET A 574 -1.16 5.97 -0.89
N ALA A 575 0.06 6.07 -0.37
CA ALA A 575 0.63 7.31 0.14
C ALA A 575 1.04 8.28 -0.99
N ALA A 576 1.68 7.78 -2.04
CA ALA A 576 2.05 8.55 -3.22
C ALA A 576 0.85 9.27 -3.86
N PRO A 577 -0.30 8.63 -4.17
CA PRO A 577 -1.45 9.32 -4.73
C PRO A 577 -2.10 10.34 -3.77
N CYS A 578 -2.00 10.17 -2.45
CA CYS A 578 -2.42 11.22 -1.52
C CYS A 578 -1.59 12.50 -1.73
N VAL A 579 -0.27 12.37 -1.88
CA VAL A 579 0.63 13.50 -2.16
C VAL A 579 0.37 14.08 -3.56
N SER A 580 0.20 13.22 -4.57
CA SER A 580 -0.15 13.63 -5.94
C SER A 580 -1.45 14.44 -5.98
N GLY A 581 -2.45 14.03 -5.18
CA GLY A 581 -3.71 14.76 -5.03
C GLY A 581 -3.52 16.14 -4.40
N VAL A 582 -2.74 16.28 -3.32
CA VAL A 582 -2.46 17.60 -2.72
C VAL A 582 -1.61 18.46 -3.66
N ALA A 583 -0.66 17.89 -4.38
CA ALA A 583 0.09 18.61 -5.41
C ALA A 583 -0.83 19.14 -6.52
N ALA A 584 -1.76 18.32 -7.01
CA ALA A 584 -2.74 18.72 -8.01
C ALA A 584 -3.71 19.78 -7.45
N LEU A 585 -4.15 19.66 -6.20
CA LEU A 585 -4.94 20.68 -5.51
C LEU A 585 -4.24 22.04 -5.51
N LEU A 586 -2.94 22.07 -5.13
CA LEU A 586 -2.15 23.29 -5.16
C LEU A 586 -2.05 23.87 -6.57
N ARG A 587 -1.73 23.03 -7.58
CA ARG A 587 -1.62 23.49 -8.97
C ARG A 587 -2.96 23.92 -9.59
N SER A 588 -4.08 23.43 -9.05
CA SER A 588 -5.42 23.77 -9.52
C SER A 588 -5.85 25.15 -9.02
N TYR A 589 -5.56 25.48 -7.76
CA TYR A 589 -5.95 26.75 -7.13
C TYR A 589 -4.87 27.84 -7.16
N PHE A 590 -3.62 27.46 -7.44
CA PHE A 590 -2.44 28.33 -7.55
C PHE A 590 -1.64 27.95 -8.81
N PRO A 591 -2.21 28.15 -10.01
CA PRO A 591 -1.65 27.65 -11.27
C PRO A 591 -0.30 28.26 -11.66
N GLU A 592 0.09 29.37 -11.04
CA GLU A 592 1.39 30.01 -11.17
C GLU A 592 2.53 29.27 -10.45
N LEU A 593 2.21 28.33 -9.55
CA LEU A 593 3.23 27.57 -8.85
C LEU A 593 3.90 26.55 -9.78
N THR A 594 5.23 26.61 -9.82
CA THR A 594 6.05 25.61 -10.52
C THR A 594 6.07 24.29 -9.75
N ALA A 595 6.37 23.18 -10.43
CA ALA A 595 6.54 21.86 -9.84
C ALA A 595 7.55 21.87 -8.69
N VAL A 596 8.65 22.62 -8.82
CA VAL A 596 9.67 22.77 -7.77
C VAL A 596 9.11 23.52 -6.56
N GLN A 597 8.37 24.62 -6.77
CA GLN A 597 7.72 25.35 -5.67
C GLN A 597 6.66 24.50 -4.97
N VAL A 598 5.86 23.73 -5.71
CA VAL A 598 4.89 22.80 -5.12
C VAL A 598 5.59 21.76 -4.25
N LYS A 599 6.69 21.15 -4.71
CA LYS A 599 7.48 20.23 -3.89
C LYS A 599 8.00 20.91 -2.62
N GLU A 600 8.56 22.12 -2.73
CA GLU A 600 9.06 22.88 -1.59
C GLU A 600 7.96 23.18 -0.56
N ILE A 601 6.78 23.60 -1.02
CA ILE A 601 5.61 23.83 -0.16
C ILE A 601 5.23 22.54 0.57
N LEU A 602 5.09 21.42 -0.14
CA LEU A 602 4.72 20.13 0.45
C LEU A 602 5.72 19.69 1.52
N MET A 603 7.02 19.91 1.28
CA MET A 603 8.08 19.57 2.23
C MET A 603 8.07 20.46 3.48
N ASN A 604 7.88 21.76 3.29
CA ASN A 604 7.96 22.76 4.36
C ASN A 604 6.68 22.84 5.21
N SER A 605 5.55 22.41 4.67
CA SER A 605 4.24 22.43 5.35
C SER A 605 3.93 21.17 6.16
N THR A 606 4.82 20.18 6.18
CA THR A 606 4.57 18.91 6.88
C THR A 606 4.24 19.06 8.37
N TYR A 607 3.28 18.26 8.87
CA TYR A 607 3.03 18.11 10.31
C TYR A 607 4.10 17.23 10.95
N LYS A 608 4.73 17.72 12.02
CA LYS A 608 5.91 17.09 12.64
C LYS A 608 5.59 16.73 14.09
N PRO A 609 5.01 15.55 14.36
CA PRO A 609 4.76 15.12 15.73
C PRO A 609 6.08 14.79 16.43
N ASP A 610 6.25 15.28 17.66
CA ASP A 610 7.37 14.90 18.52
C ASP A 610 7.08 13.55 19.18
N VAL A 611 7.30 12.47 18.43
CA VAL A 611 7.00 11.11 18.86
C VAL A 611 8.14 10.15 18.51
N THR A 612 8.36 9.20 19.42
CA THR A 612 9.26 8.05 19.19
C THR A 612 8.46 6.87 18.66
N VAL A 613 8.85 6.38 17.49
CA VAL A 613 8.13 5.38 16.70
C VAL A 613 8.93 4.10 16.53
N ARG A 614 8.28 3.00 16.19
CA ARG A 614 8.97 1.78 15.77
C ARG A 614 9.54 2.00 14.37
N LYS A 615 10.84 1.82 14.22
CA LYS A 615 11.53 1.88 12.94
C LYS A 615 10.95 0.81 12.00
N PRO A 616 10.58 1.13 10.75
CA PRO A 616 10.06 0.14 9.82
C PRO A 616 11.04 -1.04 9.64
N GLY A 617 10.51 -2.24 9.43
CA GLY A 617 11.30 -3.49 9.33
C GLY A 617 12.06 -3.94 10.59
N SER A 618 12.06 -3.14 11.66
CA SER A 618 12.86 -3.39 12.87
C SER A 618 12.00 -3.34 14.15
N THR A 619 12.55 -3.82 15.27
CA THR A 619 12.01 -3.62 16.62
C THR A 619 12.58 -2.38 17.31
N GLU A 620 13.62 -1.76 16.73
CA GLU A 620 14.26 -0.53 17.21
C GLU A 620 13.26 0.64 17.22
N ARG A 621 13.43 1.56 18.18
CA ARG A 621 12.62 2.78 18.29
C ARG A 621 13.46 4.00 17.96
N VAL A 622 12.91 4.90 17.15
CA VAL A 622 13.60 6.11 16.66
C VAL A 622 12.65 7.31 16.65
N PRO A 623 13.16 8.55 16.70
CA PRO A 623 12.33 9.74 16.45
C PRO A 623 11.69 9.67 15.06
N PHE A 624 10.39 9.99 14.93
CA PHE A 624 9.72 9.95 13.62
C PHE A 624 10.41 10.85 12.58
N ASN A 625 10.87 12.02 13.03
CA ASN A 625 11.54 13.01 12.18
C ASN A 625 12.90 12.54 11.60
N SER A 626 13.44 11.40 12.06
CA SER A 626 14.67 10.82 11.52
C SER A 626 14.42 9.90 10.32
N LEU A 627 13.16 9.59 10.00
CA LEU A 627 12.80 8.61 8.96
C LEU A 627 12.65 9.22 7.55
N SER A 628 12.57 10.54 7.43
CA SER A 628 12.46 11.26 6.15
C SER A 628 13.18 12.60 6.18
N ARG A 629 13.41 13.18 5.00
CA ARG A 629 14.07 14.46 4.81
C ARG A 629 13.30 15.60 5.49
N SER A 630 12.00 15.73 5.24
CA SER A 630 11.12 16.72 5.93
C SER A 630 10.94 16.42 7.41
N GLY A 631 11.02 15.14 7.79
CA GLY A 631 10.76 14.65 9.13
C GLY A 631 9.28 14.69 9.54
N GLY A 632 8.35 14.79 8.58
CA GLY A 632 6.93 14.99 8.88
C GLY A 632 5.96 14.26 7.95
N LEU A 633 4.68 14.42 8.27
CA LEU A 633 3.52 13.95 7.53
C LEU A 633 3.00 15.03 6.58
N LEU A 634 2.49 14.65 5.42
CA LEU A 634 1.77 15.53 4.51
C LEU A 634 0.66 16.31 5.25
N ASN A 635 0.55 17.62 5.01
CA ASN A 635 -0.51 18.47 5.55
C ASN A 635 -1.01 19.45 4.47
N ALA A 636 -2.19 19.17 3.93
CA ALA A 636 -2.81 19.96 2.86
C ALA A 636 -3.21 21.36 3.32
N TYR A 637 -3.69 21.51 4.57
CA TYR A 637 -4.10 22.81 5.11
C TYR A 637 -2.92 23.79 5.19
N GLU A 638 -1.80 23.37 5.78
CA GLU A 638 -0.60 24.20 5.87
C GLU A 638 0.03 24.44 4.49
N ALA A 639 -0.07 23.47 3.58
CA ALA A 639 0.39 23.64 2.20
C ALA A 639 -0.40 24.72 1.46
N VAL A 640 -1.74 24.70 1.55
CA VAL A 640 -2.61 25.73 0.99
C VAL A 640 -2.33 27.09 1.64
N ARG A 641 -2.19 27.15 2.97
CA ARG A 641 -1.87 28.40 3.68
C ARG A 641 -0.54 28.99 3.20
N MET A 642 0.47 28.16 2.98
CA MET A 642 1.76 28.59 2.45
C MET A 642 1.65 29.07 1.00
N ALA A 643 0.91 28.35 0.14
CA ALA A 643 0.66 28.76 -1.24
C ALA A 643 -0.04 30.13 -1.34
N MET A 644 -1.02 30.41 -0.47
CA MET A 644 -1.68 31.73 -0.41
C MET A 644 -0.74 32.88 -0.06
N GLN A 645 0.38 32.59 0.62
CA GLN A 645 1.37 33.58 1.03
C GLN A 645 2.49 33.78 0.00
N MET A 646 2.65 32.85 -0.94
CA MET A 646 3.64 32.97 -2.01
C MET A 646 3.13 33.95 -3.06
N LYS A 647 3.79 35.12 -3.15
CA LYS A 647 3.60 36.00 -4.31
C LYS A 647 4.15 35.26 -5.53
N GLY A 648 3.29 34.99 -6.51
CA GLY A 648 3.72 34.45 -7.80
C GLY A 648 4.88 35.27 -8.34
N LYS A 649 6.09 34.72 -8.33
CA LYS A 649 7.21 35.29 -9.07
C LYS A 649 6.93 34.99 -10.53
N LYS A 650 6.37 35.98 -11.22
CA LYS A 650 6.28 35.98 -12.69
C LYS A 650 7.65 35.83 -13.31
#